data_AF-A0A218P094-F1
#
_entry.id   AF-A0A218P094-F1
#
_cell.length_a   1.000
_cell.length_b   1.000
_cell.length_c   1.000
_cell.angle_alpha   90.00
_cell.angle_beta   90.00
_cell.angle_gamma   90.00
#
_symmetry.space_group_name_H-M   'P 1'
#
loop_
_entity.id
_entity.type
_entity.pdbx_description
1 polymer ?
#
loop_
_entity_poly.entity_id
_entity_poly.type
_entity_poly.pdbx_seq_one_letter_code
_entity_poly.pdbx_strand_id
1 'polypeptide(L)'
;MRKRRAFLINSTVLLLIIPLMLLLATYEDVSSQIIVAQSERTQVERTYRVVSYLEMDFEKALELSGKRAVVAAVDYVAVMRSFISPAYGVNNTISDLILTGTSSSMPGYDFNRVMKGQSVENWLVTIADKLREQGYEFLIANKGIDEIMRRNESARNSFLAKHINLTVAPLDSFRIVVLGRIPNATLKDLSGTVIYTGPLPRNGPTRSIISIRNLEDPLFSAMTGGRYQRSIRACSYPFPELIDRPIKVLEGKGSSTSSPVIGKYSPTLKGGYIFYGNSYPGSGADGYVLREGDTTGITKPAIVNTTLNGKKISPLDVFNDNDMGVLVFDGVSAGGGTPGGWCSNYQNWKHRKPITIDNTQNPNTLTDYQVKVELDSTNFDFSKAKADGSDIRFADSSCNSLPYWIEKWDTTTGKAIVWVRVPYIPAYSTTTIYMYYDNPSASSESDGTKVFDFFDDMETWTGWRKYGKGQVSQDSSRRYEGTYSAHKTKNNDPNGAWKALPKPLGRDIIVESWINRNSASTGGNWDRVGVVDDNGNGYGSAANIKGNKARIDVRTGMSASAHSYNTITTIPTDVWYLQRLIIMSNGTIRVELEYPEGTVVASGSITDTQYSNFTNYYIAGGYDYWVDLVRIRKYANPEPRVSAGAEETIPTSSTTYSNARAYDLQPFIDCIQDNRYFGIYGGWSFFERLEGSSTNHDAYVTLAHRMQDELGVKYGDKYYPIGLVSFMIPHANYDEKLFNLFNTLGISVEEGQSSVDYYFLNYYFKGGSKVSGFRVWGISQGVTSSGDLSTIPFFLDEDTAEAIFGKQGAEDLLQR
;
A
#
# COMPACT_ATOMS: atom_id res chain seq x y z
N MET A 1 -57.54 -109.74 43.65
CA MET A 1 -57.69 -108.26 43.64
C MET A 1 -56.43 -107.45 44.02
N ARG A 2 -55.45 -107.98 44.79
CA ARG A 2 -54.26 -107.21 45.21
C ARG A 2 -53.24 -106.85 44.09
N LYS A 3 -53.02 -107.72 43.09
CA LYS A 3 -52.07 -107.45 41.98
C LYS A 3 -52.47 -106.30 41.04
N ARG A 4 -53.77 -106.04 40.83
CA ARG A 4 -54.27 -104.92 40.00
C ARG A 4 -54.12 -103.55 40.68
N ARG A 5 -54.22 -103.48 42.01
CA ARG A 5 -54.04 -102.23 42.77
C ARG A 5 -52.57 -101.78 42.82
N ALA A 6 -51.63 -102.72 42.97
CA ALA A 6 -50.20 -102.41 42.93
C ALA A 6 -49.74 -101.92 41.53
N PHE A 7 -50.26 -102.52 40.45
CA PHE A 7 -50.00 -102.06 39.09
C PHE A 7 -50.56 -100.65 38.85
N LEU A 8 -51.82 -100.39 39.25
CA LEU A 8 -52.42 -99.06 39.14
C LEU A 8 -51.63 -98.01 39.93
N ILE A 9 -51.22 -98.30 41.17
CA ILE A 9 -50.43 -97.34 41.99
C ILE A 9 -49.06 -97.08 41.35
N ASN A 10 -48.32 -98.11 40.91
CA ASN A 10 -47.02 -97.91 40.24
C ASN A 10 -47.16 -97.16 38.91
N SER A 11 -48.18 -97.47 38.10
CA SER A 11 -48.45 -96.76 36.85
C SER A 11 -48.86 -95.31 37.09
N THR A 12 -49.62 -95.02 38.15
CA THR A 12 -50.01 -93.65 38.52
C THR A 12 -48.81 -92.84 39.04
N VAL A 13 -47.92 -93.49 39.82
CA VAL A 13 -46.66 -92.91 40.29
C VAL A 13 -45.71 -92.64 39.11
N LEU A 14 -45.57 -93.56 38.16
CA LEU A 14 -44.79 -93.33 36.94
C LEU A 14 -45.40 -92.23 36.05
N LEU A 15 -46.73 -92.18 35.92
CA LEU A 15 -47.45 -91.11 35.22
C LEU A 15 -47.25 -89.73 35.85
N LEU A 16 -46.95 -89.65 37.15
CA LEU A 16 -46.65 -88.40 37.85
C LEU A 16 -45.15 -88.08 37.87
N ILE A 17 -44.29 -89.09 38.00
CA ILE A 17 -42.83 -88.90 38.09
C ILE A 17 -42.21 -88.56 36.73
N ILE A 18 -42.66 -89.18 35.63
CA ILE A 18 -42.08 -88.93 34.31
C ILE A 18 -42.27 -87.44 33.89
N PRO A 19 -43.46 -86.84 33.99
CA PRO A 19 -43.63 -85.40 33.72
C PRO A 19 -42.87 -84.52 34.70
N LEU A 20 -42.77 -84.91 35.98
CA LEU A 20 -42.03 -84.15 36.99
C LEU A 20 -40.52 -84.16 36.74
N MET A 21 -39.95 -85.30 36.34
CA MET A 21 -38.55 -85.45 35.95
C MET A 21 -38.25 -84.67 34.66
N LEU A 22 -39.15 -84.71 33.68
CA LEU A 22 -39.05 -83.91 32.47
C LEU A 22 -39.13 -82.41 32.77
N LEU A 23 -40.01 -81.98 33.68
CA LEU A 23 -40.12 -80.60 34.14
C LEU A 23 -38.85 -80.14 34.89
N LEU A 24 -38.27 -80.99 35.73
CA LEU A 24 -37.01 -80.71 36.43
C LEU A 24 -35.84 -80.57 35.46
N ALA A 25 -35.72 -81.48 34.49
CA ALA A 25 -34.68 -81.43 33.47
C ALA A 25 -34.82 -80.19 32.57
N THR A 26 -36.03 -79.81 32.17
CA THR A 26 -36.25 -78.58 31.39
C THR A 26 -36.05 -77.32 32.22
N TYR A 27 -36.42 -77.33 33.51
CA TYR A 27 -36.16 -76.21 34.42
C TYR A 27 -34.66 -76.00 34.66
N GLU A 28 -33.88 -77.08 34.83
CA GLU A 28 -32.43 -77.02 34.99
C GLU A 28 -31.75 -76.47 33.73
N ASP A 29 -32.13 -76.97 32.55
CA ASP A 29 -31.59 -76.51 31.26
C ASP A 29 -31.92 -75.03 31.01
N VAL A 30 -33.17 -74.62 31.20
CA VAL A 30 -33.60 -73.22 31.02
C VAL A 30 -32.95 -72.31 32.07
N SER A 31 -32.87 -72.72 33.33
CA SER A 31 -32.20 -71.95 34.38
C SER A 31 -30.70 -71.79 34.11
N SER A 32 -30.03 -72.85 33.64
CA SER A 32 -28.62 -72.81 33.25
C SER A 32 -28.40 -71.84 32.09
N GLN A 33 -29.23 -71.92 31.03
CA GLN A 33 -29.17 -71.00 29.90
C GLN A 33 -29.41 -69.54 30.33
N ILE A 34 -30.36 -69.28 31.24
CA ILE A 34 -30.61 -67.93 31.77
C ILE A 34 -29.40 -67.41 32.56
N ILE A 35 -28.80 -68.23 33.43
CA ILE A 35 -27.63 -67.83 34.21
C ILE A 35 -26.43 -67.54 33.29
N VAL A 36 -26.18 -68.39 32.30
CA VAL A 36 -25.13 -68.17 31.29
C VAL A 36 -25.39 -66.88 30.51
N ALA A 37 -26.61 -66.68 30.01
CA ALA A 37 -26.97 -65.47 29.26
C ALA A 37 -26.88 -64.20 30.12
N GLN A 38 -27.25 -64.26 31.40
CA GLN A 38 -27.09 -63.13 32.34
C GLN A 38 -25.62 -62.86 32.66
N SER A 39 -24.80 -63.89 32.82
CA SER A 39 -23.36 -63.79 33.02
C SER A 39 -22.67 -63.15 31.81
N GLU A 40 -22.95 -63.66 30.60
CA GLU A 40 -22.44 -63.11 29.33
C GLU A 40 -22.87 -61.65 29.16
N ARG A 41 -24.15 -61.34 29.41
CA ARG A 41 -24.65 -59.96 29.34
C ARG A 41 -23.95 -59.04 30.33
N THR A 42 -23.73 -59.49 31.57
CA THR A 42 -23.03 -58.71 32.60
C THR A 42 -21.57 -58.48 32.22
N GLN A 43 -20.92 -59.48 31.64
CA GLN A 43 -19.54 -59.39 31.14
C GLN A 43 -19.44 -58.41 29.96
N VAL A 44 -20.33 -58.51 28.98
CA VAL A 44 -20.42 -57.58 27.85
C VAL A 44 -20.67 -56.15 28.31
N GLU A 45 -21.55 -55.95 29.30
CA GLU A 45 -21.83 -54.62 29.85
C GLU A 45 -20.62 -54.02 30.58
N ARG A 46 -19.90 -54.82 31.38
CA ARG A 46 -18.65 -54.39 32.02
C ARG A 46 -17.59 -54.02 30.98
N THR A 47 -17.38 -54.86 29.97
CA THR A 47 -16.47 -54.60 28.86
C THR A 47 -16.82 -53.31 28.13
N TYR A 48 -18.10 -53.12 27.79
CA TYR A 48 -18.58 -51.92 27.13
C TYR A 48 -18.30 -50.67 27.97
N ARG A 49 -18.53 -50.72 29.30
CA ARG A 49 -18.23 -49.62 30.21
C ARG A 49 -16.74 -49.29 30.27
N VAL A 50 -15.86 -50.30 30.35
CA VAL A 50 -14.40 -50.11 30.37
C VAL A 50 -13.90 -49.49 29.08
N VAL A 51 -14.33 -49.99 27.92
CA VAL A 51 -13.93 -49.43 26.61
C VAL A 51 -14.46 -48.01 26.45
N SER A 52 -15.71 -47.73 26.84
CA SER A 52 -16.27 -46.38 26.75
C SER A 52 -15.57 -45.39 27.68
N TYR A 53 -15.15 -45.83 28.87
CA TYR A 53 -14.31 -45.03 29.76
C TYR A 53 -12.94 -44.73 29.12
N LEU A 54 -12.31 -45.74 28.53
CA LEU A 54 -11.02 -45.58 27.84
C LEU A 54 -11.11 -44.62 26.66
N GLU A 55 -12.21 -44.67 25.89
CA GLU A 55 -12.49 -43.72 24.79
C GLU A 55 -12.60 -42.28 25.29
N MET A 56 -13.37 -42.04 26.36
CA MET A 56 -13.54 -40.71 26.95
C MET A 56 -12.25 -40.18 27.58
N ASP A 57 -11.48 -41.05 28.23
CA ASP A 57 -10.22 -40.66 28.86
C ASP A 57 -9.14 -40.37 27.81
N PHE A 58 -9.11 -41.12 26.70
CA PHE A 58 -8.25 -40.82 25.56
C PHE A 58 -8.58 -39.46 24.93
N GLU A 59 -9.87 -39.13 24.76
CA GLU A 59 -10.30 -37.82 24.27
C GLU A 59 -9.81 -36.69 25.18
N LYS A 60 -9.96 -36.84 26.51
CA LYS A 60 -9.45 -35.85 27.48
C LYS A 60 -7.93 -35.74 27.47
N ALA A 61 -7.23 -36.87 27.35
CA ALA A 61 -5.77 -36.89 27.24
C ALA A 61 -5.32 -36.15 25.98
N LEU A 62 -6.00 -36.38 24.84
CA LEU A 62 -5.74 -35.68 23.59
C LEU A 62 -6.02 -34.17 23.69
N GLU A 63 -7.11 -33.78 24.35
CA GLU A 63 -7.46 -32.38 24.57
C GLU A 63 -6.41 -31.65 25.42
N LEU A 64 -6.02 -32.24 26.56
CA LEU A 64 -5.09 -31.64 27.50
C LEU A 64 -3.67 -31.56 26.93
N SER A 65 -3.19 -32.66 26.34
CA SER A 65 -1.88 -32.69 25.67
C SER A 65 -1.86 -31.76 24.47
N GLY A 66 -2.92 -31.70 23.66
CA GLY A 66 -3.05 -30.78 22.53
C GLY A 66 -2.98 -29.31 22.95
N LYS A 67 -3.76 -28.91 23.97
CA LYS A 67 -3.73 -27.53 24.49
C LYS A 67 -2.33 -27.16 24.98
N ARG A 68 -1.64 -28.06 25.68
CA ARG A 68 -0.28 -27.82 26.18
C ARG A 68 0.75 -27.80 25.06
N ALA A 69 0.62 -28.67 24.06
CA ALA A 69 1.50 -28.72 22.90
C ALA A 69 1.46 -27.40 22.10
N VAL A 70 0.26 -26.86 21.85
CA VAL A 70 0.10 -25.56 21.19
C VAL A 70 0.76 -24.45 22.02
N VAL A 71 0.53 -24.41 23.34
CA VAL A 71 1.16 -23.41 24.22
C VAL A 71 2.68 -23.59 24.28
N ALA A 72 3.19 -24.82 24.24
CA ALA A 72 4.62 -25.10 24.25
C ALA A 72 5.29 -24.65 22.95
N ALA A 73 4.64 -24.82 21.80
CA ALA A 73 5.12 -24.30 20.53
C ALA A 73 5.18 -22.76 20.55
N VAL A 74 4.15 -22.09 21.07
CA VAL A 74 4.14 -20.62 21.25
C VAL A 74 5.23 -20.16 22.19
N ASP A 75 5.36 -20.78 23.38
CA ASP A 75 6.37 -20.40 24.39
C ASP A 75 7.78 -20.61 23.84
N TYR A 76 8.03 -21.68 23.08
CA TYR A 76 9.31 -21.90 22.41
C TYR A 76 9.64 -20.76 21.44
N VAL A 77 8.75 -20.45 20.49
CA VAL A 77 9.02 -19.42 19.48
C VAL A 77 9.20 -18.04 20.13
N ALA A 78 8.37 -17.71 21.12
CA ALA A 78 8.44 -16.44 21.84
C ALA A 78 9.69 -16.30 22.72
N VAL A 79 10.05 -17.34 23.48
CA VAL A 79 11.16 -17.30 24.47
C VAL A 79 12.51 -17.54 23.81
N MET A 80 12.61 -18.56 22.95
CA MET A 80 13.87 -18.92 22.27
C MET A 80 14.15 -18.02 21.07
N ARG A 81 13.16 -17.23 20.63
CA ARG A 81 13.26 -16.34 19.45
C ARG A 81 13.64 -17.10 18.18
N SER A 82 13.28 -18.37 18.12
CA SER A 82 13.56 -19.28 17.00
C SER A 82 12.26 -19.83 16.48
N PHE A 83 12.06 -19.75 15.17
CA PHE A 83 10.90 -20.37 14.53
C PHE A 83 11.09 -21.88 14.40
N ILE A 84 9.97 -22.59 14.28
CA ILE A 84 9.95 -24.02 13.94
C ILE A 84 10.31 -24.16 12.46
N SER A 85 11.14 -25.15 12.13
CA SER A 85 11.58 -25.34 10.74
C SER A 85 10.39 -25.74 9.84
N PRO A 86 10.13 -25.00 8.74
CA PRO A 86 9.08 -25.35 7.78
C PRO A 86 9.31 -26.73 7.15
N ALA A 87 10.56 -27.19 7.06
CA ALA A 87 10.88 -28.51 6.51
C ALA A 87 10.35 -29.67 7.37
N TYR A 88 10.24 -29.46 8.69
CA TYR A 88 9.63 -30.43 9.59
C TYR A 88 8.14 -30.18 9.79
N GLY A 89 7.72 -28.92 9.87
CA GLY A 89 6.32 -28.54 9.96
C GLY A 89 5.81 -28.40 11.41
N VAL A 90 4.98 -27.38 11.65
CA VAL A 90 4.33 -27.17 12.95
C VAL A 90 3.31 -28.24 13.29
N ASN A 91 2.57 -28.75 12.29
CA ASN A 91 1.66 -29.87 12.46
C ASN A 91 2.36 -31.11 13.03
N ASN A 92 3.55 -31.45 12.52
CA ASN A 92 4.34 -32.57 13.01
C ASN A 92 4.91 -32.29 14.39
N THR A 93 5.41 -31.06 14.62
CA THR A 93 5.92 -30.63 15.94
C THR A 93 4.87 -30.74 17.04
N ILE A 94 3.66 -30.25 16.79
CA ILE A 94 2.55 -30.36 17.76
C ILE A 94 2.14 -31.82 17.93
N SER A 95 2.16 -32.63 16.87
CA SER A 95 1.87 -34.08 16.95
C SER A 95 2.86 -34.81 17.85
N ASP A 96 4.17 -34.54 17.71
CA ASP A 96 5.22 -35.06 18.59
C ASP A 96 4.96 -34.68 20.06
N LEU A 97 4.71 -33.39 20.32
CA LEU A 97 4.43 -32.91 21.67
C LEU A 97 3.19 -33.57 22.29
N ILE A 98 2.14 -33.78 21.51
CA ILE A 98 0.94 -34.51 21.95
C ILE A 98 1.30 -35.95 22.29
N LEU A 99 2.06 -36.60 21.42
CA LEU A 99 2.36 -38.03 21.52
C LEU A 99 3.32 -38.34 22.66
N THR A 100 4.47 -37.68 22.71
CA THR A 100 5.59 -38.03 23.61
C THR A 100 5.88 -36.93 24.64
N GLY A 101 5.42 -35.70 24.41
CA GLY A 101 5.70 -34.55 25.27
C GLY A 101 6.99 -33.79 24.91
N THR A 102 7.71 -34.21 23.88
CA THR A 102 8.96 -33.60 23.40
C THR A 102 8.98 -33.58 21.88
N SER A 103 9.72 -32.67 21.26
CA SER A 103 9.95 -32.70 19.80
C SER A 103 11.38 -32.26 19.46
N SER A 104 12.00 -32.94 18.50
CA SER A 104 13.36 -32.63 18.05
C SER A 104 13.44 -31.33 17.24
N SER A 105 12.31 -30.80 16.77
CA SER A 105 12.23 -29.51 16.07
C SER A 105 12.35 -28.30 16.99
N MET A 106 12.37 -28.50 18.31
CA MET A 106 12.49 -27.47 19.35
C MET A 106 13.76 -27.68 20.18
N PRO A 107 14.97 -27.54 19.60
CA PRO A 107 16.21 -27.79 20.30
C PRO A 107 16.42 -26.82 21.48
N GLY A 108 16.88 -27.37 22.61
CA GLY A 108 17.22 -26.58 23.80
C GLY A 108 16.03 -26.08 24.63
N TYR A 109 14.80 -26.46 24.29
CA TYR A 109 13.60 -26.09 25.03
C TYR A 109 13.35 -27.04 26.22
N ASP A 110 13.06 -26.48 27.40
CA ASP A 110 12.59 -27.26 28.55
C ASP A 110 11.09 -27.55 28.44
N PHE A 111 10.75 -28.72 27.89
CA PHE A 111 9.36 -29.14 27.71
C PHE A 111 8.57 -29.23 29.03
N ASN A 112 9.23 -29.48 30.17
CA ASN A 112 8.52 -29.62 31.44
C ASN A 112 7.91 -28.30 31.93
N ARG A 113 8.40 -27.16 31.46
CA ARG A 113 7.83 -25.83 31.75
C ARG A 113 6.34 -25.76 31.42
N VAL A 114 5.96 -26.28 30.24
CA VAL A 114 4.58 -26.22 29.72
C VAL A 114 3.92 -27.59 29.69
N MET A 115 4.58 -28.63 29.18
CA MET A 115 3.98 -29.95 29.03
C MET A 115 3.70 -30.62 30.37
N LYS A 116 4.58 -30.47 31.37
CA LYS A 116 4.42 -31.07 32.73
C LYS A 116 4.01 -32.55 32.69
N GLY A 117 4.63 -33.33 31.80
CA GLY A 117 4.34 -34.76 31.60
C GLY A 117 2.95 -35.07 31.02
N GLN A 118 2.22 -34.10 30.46
CA GLN A 118 0.91 -34.33 29.85
C GLN A 118 1.05 -34.70 28.37
N SER A 119 1.27 -35.98 28.09
CA SER A 119 1.34 -36.54 26.74
C SER A 119 0.50 -37.82 26.65
N VAL A 120 0.19 -38.25 25.42
CA VAL A 120 -0.48 -39.53 25.15
C VAL A 120 0.38 -40.69 25.66
N GLU A 121 1.71 -40.63 25.54
CA GLU A 121 2.64 -41.60 26.11
C GLU A 121 2.46 -41.73 27.63
N ASN A 122 2.44 -40.62 28.37
CA ASN A 122 2.27 -40.68 29.82
C ASN A 122 0.85 -41.10 30.23
N TRP A 123 -0.16 -40.72 29.45
CA TRP A 123 -1.52 -41.23 29.60
C TRP A 123 -1.56 -42.75 29.41
N LEU A 124 -0.89 -43.31 28.41
CA LEU A 124 -0.82 -44.75 28.17
C LEU A 124 -0.24 -45.50 29.37
N VAL A 125 0.81 -44.98 30.00
CA VAL A 125 1.37 -45.55 31.23
C VAL A 125 0.33 -45.53 32.35
N THR A 126 -0.26 -44.36 32.60
CA THR A 126 -1.21 -44.16 33.70
C THR A 126 -2.46 -45.03 33.54
N ILE A 127 -3.01 -45.10 32.33
CA ILE A 127 -4.22 -45.87 32.05
C ILE A 127 -3.95 -47.37 32.05
N ALA A 128 -2.78 -47.81 31.58
CA ALA A 128 -2.38 -49.21 31.67
C ALA A 128 -2.25 -49.67 33.14
N ASP A 129 -1.68 -48.84 34.01
CA ASP A 129 -1.60 -49.12 35.44
C ASP A 129 -2.99 -49.22 36.08
N LYS A 130 -3.89 -48.29 35.75
CA LYS A 130 -5.28 -48.30 36.23
C LYS A 130 -6.08 -49.49 35.73
N LEU A 131 -5.90 -49.88 34.47
CA LEU A 131 -6.51 -51.08 33.90
C LEU A 131 -5.98 -52.35 34.57
N ARG A 132 -4.67 -52.39 34.88
CA ARG A 132 -4.05 -53.52 35.59
C ARG A 132 -4.59 -53.67 37.01
N GLU A 133 -4.79 -52.57 37.74
CA GLU A 133 -5.49 -52.56 39.04
C GLU A 133 -6.91 -53.13 38.94
N GLN A 134 -7.56 -52.99 37.78
CA GLN A 134 -8.89 -53.54 37.49
C GLN A 134 -8.88 -54.95 36.90
N GLY A 135 -7.70 -55.57 36.73
CA GLY A 135 -7.55 -56.92 36.18
C GLY A 135 -7.52 -56.99 34.65
N TYR A 136 -7.16 -55.90 33.98
CA TYR A 136 -7.02 -55.84 32.53
C TYR A 136 -5.59 -55.49 32.09
N GLU A 137 -5.13 -56.07 30.99
CA GLU A 137 -3.90 -55.69 30.29
C GLU A 137 -4.24 -54.92 29.01
N PHE A 138 -3.62 -53.76 28.82
CA PHE A 138 -3.78 -52.95 27.61
C PHE A 138 -2.60 -53.16 26.65
N LEU A 139 -2.92 -53.40 25.38
CA LEU A 139 -1.94 -53.63 24.33
C LEU A 139 -2.23 -52.75 23.11
N ILE A 140 -1.16 -52.29 22.46
CA ILE A 140 -1.20 -51.62 21.16
C ILE A 140 -0.46 -52.50 20.16
N ALA A 141 -1.10 -52.86 19.05
CA ALA A 141 -0.53 -53.74 18.03
C ALA A 141 0.09 -55.03 18.63
N ASN A 142 -0.64 -55.66 19.56
CA ASN A 142 -0.25 -56.87 20.30
C ASN A 142 1.00 -56.73 21.20
N LYS A 143 1.36 -55.50 21.57
CA LYS A 143 2.45 -55.20 22.51
C LYS A 143 1.89 -54.55 23.76
N GLY A 144 2.19 -55.13 24.93
CA GLY A 144 1.80 -54.55 26.21
C GLY A 144 2.49 -53.21 26.44
N ILE A 145 1.83 -52.29 27.15
CA ILE A 145 2.37 -50.94 27.38
C ILE A 145 3.75 -50.99 28.05
N ASP A 146 3.97 -51.85 29.05
CA ASP A 146 5.29 -52.00 29.70
C ASP A 146 6.39 -52.45 28.73
N GLU A 147 6.05 -53.31 27.75
CA GLU A 147 7.01 -53.74 26.72
C GLU A 147 7.38 -52.57 25.79
N ILE A 148 6.42 -51.70 25.49
CA ILE A 148 6.64 -50.50 24.68
C ILE A 148 7.52 -49.51 25.45
N MET A 149 7.24 -49.29 26.74
CA MET A 149 7.95 -48.30 27.57
C MET A 149 9.39 -48.72 27.92
N ARG A 150 9.70 -50.02 27.95
CA ARG A 150 11.08 -50.54 28.14
C ARG A 150 12.00 -50.30 26.94
N ARG A 151 11.45 -49.94 25.78
CA ARG A 151 12.27 -49.61 24.59
C ARG A 151 13.06 -48.33 24.85
N ASN A 152 14.21 -48.21 24.19
CA ASN A 152 14.90 -46.92 24.12
C ASN A 152 13.98 -45.87 23.47
N GLU A 153 14.22 -44.60 23.78
CA GLU A 153 13.35 -43.48 23.39
C GLU A 153 13.08 -43.43 21.88
N SER A 154 14.11 -43.55 21.05
CA SER A 154 13.94 -43.53 19.59
C SER A 154 13.02 -44.66 19.08
N ALA A 155 13.25 -45.89 19.55
CA ALA A 155 12.44 -47.05 19.17
C ALA A 155 11.01 -46.97 19.73
N ARG A 156 10.83 -46.36 20.91
CA ARG A 156 9.52 -46.12 21.52
C ARG A 156 8.73 -45.09 20.74
N ASN A 157 9.31 -43.92 20.46
CA ASN A 157 8.65 -42.84 19.72
C ASN A 157 8.26 -43.29 18.31
N SER A 158 9.16 -44.01 17.62
CA SER A 158 8.87 -44.60 16.30
C SER A 158 7.74 -45.63 16.36
N PHE A 159 7.68 -46.46 17.41
CA PHE A 159 6.59 -47.41 17.60
C PHE A 159 5.26 -46.70 17.82
N LEU A 160 5.21 -45.69 18.70
CA LEU A 160 3.99 -44.95 19.01
C LEU A 160 3.47 -44.19 17.78
N ALA A 161 4.35 -43.46 17.08
CA ALA A 161 3.99 -42.69 15.88
C ALA A 161 3.45 -43.57 14.75
N LYS A 162 3.88 -44.83 14.68
CA LYS A 162 3.40 -45.81 13.68
C LYS A 162 2.03 -46.40 14.01
N HIS A 163 1.65 -46.48 15.28
CA HIS A 163 0.45 -47.21 15.72
C HIS A 163 -0.61 -46.33 16.39
N ILE A 164 -0.34 -45.04 16.56
CA ILE A 164 -1.29 -44.03 17.02
C ILE A 164 -1.37 -42.98 15.93
N ASN A 165 -2.50 -42.95 15.24
CA ASN A 165 -2.76 -41.97 14.20
C ASN A 165 -3.12 -40.65 14.86
N LEU A 166 -2.24 -39.66 14.69
CA LEU A 166 -2.48 -38.28 15.09
C LEU A 166 -2.43 -37.37 13.86
N THR A 167 -3.49 -36.59 13.67
CA THR A 167 -3.54 -35.54 12.66
C THR A 167 -3.73 -34.21 13.36
N VAL A 168 -2.82 -33.27 13.12
CA VAL A 168 -2.90 -31.90 13.63
C VAL A 168 -3.01 -30.96 12.44
N ALA A 169 -3.98 -30.06 12.47
CA ALA A 169 -4.23 -29.14 11.35
C ALA A 169 -4.84 -27.82 11.84
N PRO A 170 -4.62 -26.71 11.14
CA PRO A 170 -5.52 -25.56 11.24
C PRO A 170 -6.93 -26.00 10.83
N LEU A 171 -7.93 -25.66 11.62
CA LEU A 171 -9.33 -25.87 11.26
C LEU A 171 -9.88 -24.63 10.55
N ASP A 172 -9.58 -23.47 11.11
CA ASP A 172 -9.80 -22.12 10.56
C ASP A 172 -8.78 -21.15 11.19
N SER A 173 -8.88 -19.86 10.90
CA SER A 173 -7.98 -18.81 11.39
C SER A 173 -7.82 -18.77 12.92
N PHE A 174 -8.77 -19.28 13.71
CA PHE A 174 -8.80 -19.16 15.17
C PHE A 174 -8.87 -20.51 15.91
N ARG A 175 -8.85 -21.63 15.18
CA ARG A 175 -9.01 -22.97 15.76
C ARG A 175 -8.07 -23.97 15.09
N ILE A 176 -7.51 -24.85 15.91
CA ILE A 176 -6.71 -26.00 15.50
C ILE A 176 -7.53 -27.26 15.80
N VAL A 177 -7.50 -28.24 14.91
CA VAL A 177 -8.06 -29.56 15.16
C VAL A 177 -6.93 -30.57 15.38
N VAL A 178 -7.14 -31.43 16.38
CA VAL A 178 -6.35 -32.63 16.61
C VAL A 178 -7.29 -33.82 16.50
N LEU A 179 -6.98 -34.75 15.59
CA LEU A 179 -7.66 -36.04 15.49
C LEU A 179 -6.74 -37.14 16.01
N GLY A 180 -7.26 -37.99 16.90
CA GLY A 180 -6.50 -39.08 17.49
C GLY A 180 -7.23 -40.42 17.33
N ARG A 181 -6.50 -41.47 16.94
CA ARG A 181 -7.02 -42.83 16.88
C ARG A 181 -5.91 -43.86 17.06
N ILE A 182 -6.18 -44.89 17.85
CA ILE A 182 -5.33 -46.08 17.97
C ILE A 182 -6.01 -47.20 17.17
N PRO A 183 -5.54 -47.55 15.94
CA PRO A 183 -6.25 -48.47 15.07
C PRO A 183 -6.31 -49.92 15.60
N ASN A 184 -5.30 -50.34 16.36
CA ASN A 184 -5.17 -51.69 16.93
C ASN A 184 -4.93 -51.61 18.43
N ALA A 185 -6.01 -51.44 19.18
CA ALA A 185 -6.06 -51.50 20.64
C ALA A 185 -6.66 -52.85 21.08
N THR A 186 -6.02 -53.51 22.04
CA THR A 186 -6.48 -54.79 22.60
C THR A 186 -6.53 -54.70 24.12
N LEU A 187 -7.63 -55.14 24.73
CA LEU A 187 -7.75 -55.37 26.17
C LEU A 187 -7.84 -56.88 26.42
N LYS A 188 -6.98 -57.39 27.31
CA LYS A 188 -7.06 -58.76 27.83
C LYS A 188 -7.41 -58.73 29.30
N ASP A 189 -8.03 -59.79 29.80
CA ASP A 189 -8.13 -60.01 31.25
C ASP A 189 -6.87 -60.71 31.80
N LEU A 190 -6.77 -60.88 33.12
CA LEU A 190 -5.65 -61.57 33.77
C LEU A 190 -5.47 -63.05 33.34
N SER A 191 -6.47 -63.67 32.74
CA SER A 191 -6.36 -65.03 32.20
C SER A 191 -5.76 -65.07 30.79
N GLY A 192 -5.55 -63.90 30.18
CA GLY A 192 -5.08 -63.74 28.81
C GLY A 192 -6.20 -63.76 27.76
N THR A 193 -7.47 -63.82 28.19
CA THR A 193 -8.63 -63.81 27.29
C THR A 193 -8.81 -62.41 26.71
N VAL A 194 -8.99 -62.32 25.39
CA VAL A 194 -9.24 -61.04 24.71
C VAL A 194 -10.66 -60.57 24.99
N ILE A 195 -10.77 -59.44 25.66
CA ILE A 195 -12.03 -58.81 26.06
C ILE A 195 -12.49 -57.80 25.01
N TYR A 196 -11.54 -57.12 24.38
CA TYR A 196 -11.79 -56.17 23.30
C TYR A 196 -10.59 -56.15 22.35
N THR A 197 -10.84 -56.07 21.05
CA THR A 197 -9.82 -55.84 20.03
C THR A 197 -10.44 -54.98 18.93
N GLY A 198 -9.73 -53.93 18.52
CA GLY A 198 -10.19 -53.04 17.46
C GLY A 198 -9.67 -51.61 17.60
N PRO A 199 -10.24 -50.68 16.83
CA PRO A 199 -9.83 -49.29 16.87
C PRO A 199 -10.41 -48.56 18.09
N LEU A 200 -9.56 -47.79 18.77
CA LEU A 200 -9.93 -46.90 19.87
C LEU A 200 -9.77 -45.43 19.42
N PRO A 201 -10.85 -44.63 19.35
CA PRO A 201 -12.24 -45.01 19.57
C PRO A 201 -12.85 -45.88 18.45
N ARG A 202 -13.93 -46.58 18.80
CA ARG A 202 -14.67 -47.49 17.91
C ARG A 202 -15.29 -46.76 16.72
N ASN A 203 -15.92 -45.61 16.97
CA ASN A 203 -16.72 -44.85 16.01
C ASN A 203 -15.92 -43.75 15.28
N GLY A 204 -14.69 -44.06 14.88
CA GLY A 204 -13.80 -43.11 14.21
C GLY A 204 -12.80 -42.43 15.17
N PRO A 205 -11.96 -41.52 14.64
CA PRO A 205 -11.03 -40.77 15.49
C PRO A 205 -11.79 -39.87 16.47
N THR A 206 -11.28 -39.74 17.70
CA THR A 206 -11.74 -38.67 18.58
C THR A 206 -11.09 -37.35 18.15
N ARG A 207 -11.75 -36.23 18.47
CA ARG A 207 -11.32 -34.89 18.06
C ARG A 207 -11.17 -33.97 19.26
N SER A 208 -10.16 -33.12 19.21
CA SER A 208 -10.02 -31.96 20.08
C SER A 208 -9.94 -30.70 19.21
N ILE A 209 -10.78 -29.71 19.49
CA ILE A 209 -10.73 -28.40 18.84
C ILE A 209 -10.17 -27.41 19.83
N ILE A 210 -9.01 -26.85 19.50
CA ILE A 210 -8.26 -25.94 20.36
C ILE A 210 -8.42 -24.54 19.79
N SER A 211 -8.97 -23.62 20.57
CA SER A 211 -8.98 -22.21 20.18
C SER A 211 -7.63 -21.57 20.48
N ILE A 212 -7.14 -20.77 19.52
CA ILE A 212 -5.94 -19.94 19.72
C ILE A 212 -6.27 -18.52 20.20
N ARG A 213 -7.57 -18.21 20.42
CA ARG A 213 -7.97 -16.91 20.93
C ARG A 213 -7.40 -16.70 22.34
N ASN A 214 -6.92 -15.48 22.58
CA ASN A 214 -6.22 -15.05 23.78
C ASN A 214 -4.85 -15.73 24.02
N LEU A 215 -4.34 -16.54 23.08
CA LEU A 215 -2.94 -16.95 23.08
C LEU A 215 -2.06 -15.79 22.60
N GLU A 216 -0.81 -15.78 23.04
CA GLU A 216 0.20 -14.90 22.46
C GLU A 216 0.41 -15.24 20.98
N ASP A 217 0.54 -14.22 20.14
CA ASP A 217 0.99 -14.39 18.77
C ASP A 217 2.53 -14.38 18.76
N PRO A 218 3.17 -15.54 18.56
CA PRO A 218 4.61 -15.68 18.73
C PRO A 218 5.42 -14.94 17.67
N LEU A 219 4.80 -14.55 16.55
CA LEU A 219 5.44 -13.84 15.45
C LEU A 219 6.05 -12.52 15.93
N PHE A 220 5.29 -11.75 16.71
CA PHE A 220 5.72 -10.43 17.20
C PHE A 220 6.95 -10.53 18.11
N SER A 221 6.89 -11.44 19.09
CA SER A 221 7.98 -11.66 20.04
C SER A 221 9.24 -12.17 19.34
N ALA A 222 9.10 -13.14 18.42
CA ALA A 222 10.24 -13.68 17.68
C ALA A 222 10.87 -12.66 16.71
N MET A 223 10.06 -11.85 16.02
CA MET A 223 10.58 -10.88 15.05
C MET A 223 11.18 -9.65 15.71
N THR A 224 10.63 -9.18 16.83
CA THR A 224 11.12 -7.98 17.54
C THR A 224 12.16 -8.28 18.62
N GLY A 225 12.57 -9.55 18.78
CA GLY A 225 13.51 -9.98 19.82
C GLY A 225 12.93 -9.87 21.24
N GLY A 226 11.63 -10.07 21.40
CA GLY A 226 10.89 -10.02 22.66
C GLY A 226 10.53 -8.62 23.15
N ARG A 227 10.68 -7.59 22.31
CA ARG A 227 10.39 -6.19 22.68
C ARG A 227 8.92 -5.82 22.55
N TYR A 228 8.18 -6.58 21.76
CA TYR A 228 6.77 -6.33 21.48
C TYR A 228 6.02 -7.66 21.37
N GLN A 229 4.88 -7.75 22.06
CA GLN A 229 4.05 -8.94 22.16
C GLN A 229 2.57 -8.56 22.07
N ARG A 230 1.76 -9.45 21.49
CA ARG A 230 0.30 -9.29 21.38
C ARG A 230 -0.40 -10.62 21.63
N SER A 231 -1.65 -10.54 22.08
CA SER A 231 -2.54 -11.70 22.15
C SER A 231 -3.49 -11.73 20.96
N ILE A 232 -3.76 -12.90 20.40
CA ILE A 232 -4.70 -13.11 19.30
C ILE A 232 -6.11 -12.82 19.78
N ARG A 233 -6.73 -11.77 19.24
CA ARG A 233 -8.12 -11.38 19.56
C ARG A 233 -8.89 -11.16 18.27
N ALA A 234 -9.91 -11.98 18.03
CA ALA A 234 -10.72 -11.84 16.83
C ALA A 234 -11.51 -10.52 16.81
N CYS A 235 -11.60 -9.90 15.64
CA CYS A 235 -12.54 -8.80 15.39
C CYS A 235 -13.99 -9.28 15.55
N SER A 236 -14.92 -8.35 15.76
CA SER A 236 -16.37 -8.62 15.71
C SER A 236 -16.80 -9.16 14.34
N TYR A 237 -16.01 -8.89 13.30
CA TYR A 237 -16.14 -9.36 11.92
C TYR A 237 -14.95 -10.28 11.59
N PRO A 238 -14.91 -11.51 12.16
CA PRO A 238 -13.70 -12.34 12.10
C PRO A 238 -13.42 -12.93 10.72
N PHE A 239 -14.39 -12.96 9.80
CA PHE A 239 -14.26 -13.60 8.49
C PHE A 239 -14.87 -12.71 7.38
N PRO A 240 -14.22 -11.58 7.03
CA PRO A 240 -14.80 -10.56 6.14
C PRO A 240 -15.11 -11.04 4.71
N GLU A 241 -14.33 -12.00 4.20
CA GLU A 241 -14.54 -12.57 2.86
C GLU A 241 -15.73 -13.55 2.78
N LEU A 242 -16.21 -14.02 3.94
CA LEU A 242 -17.14 -15.14 4.03
C LEU A 242 -18.48 -14.78 4.65
N ILE A 243 -18.47 -14.01 5.75
CA ILE A 243 -19.67 -13.76 6.57
C ILE A 243 -20.13 -12.32 6.42
N ASP A 244 -19.38 -11.39 7.01
CA ASP A 244 -19.74 -9.97 7.03
C ASP A 244 -18.48 -9.12 7.16
N ARG A 245 -18.51 -7.95 6.50
CA ARG A 245 -17.36 -7.06 6.41
C ARG A 245 -17.40 -6.02 7.53
N PRO A 246 -16.24 -5.56 8.03
CA PRO A 246 -16.17 -4.54 9.07
C PRO A 246 -16.48 -3.12 8.55
N ILE A 247 -17.29 -3.00 7.50
CA ILE A 247 -17.75 -1.73 6.93
C ILE A 247 -19.23 -1.86 6.61
N LYS A 248 -20.00 -0.78 6.77
CA LYS A 248 -21.36 -0.70 6.25
C LYS A 248 -21.36 0.21 5.04
N VAL A 249 -22.16 -0.13 4.03
CA VAL A 249 -22.27 0.66 2.80
C VAL A 249 -23.73 0.85 2.42
N LEU A 250 -24.10 2.10 2.11
CA LEU A 250 -25.34 2.44 1.44
C LEU A 250 -25.03 2.96 0.05
N GLU A 251 -25.67 2.37 -0.95
CA GLU A 251 -25.61 2.84 -2.33
C GLU A 251 -26.70 3.85 -2.57
N GLY A 252 -26.51 4.77 -3.50
CA GLY A 252 -27.53 5.75 -3.84
C GLY A 252 -27.14 6.55 -5.06
N LYS A 253 -27.83 7.68 -5.22
CA LYS A 253 -27.60 8.64 -6.29
C LYS A 253 -27.15 9.94 -5.67
N GLY A 254 -26.09 10.54 -6.18
CA GLY A 254 -25.54 11.72 -5.53
C GLY A 254 -24.90 12.72 -6.47
N SER A 255 -24.62 13.88 -5.89
CA SER A 255 -23.84 14.94 -6.52
C SER A 255 -22.85 15.50 -5.53
N SER A 256 -21.62 15.66 -5.99
CA SER A 256 -20.55 16.31 -5.24
C SER A 256 -19.53 16.90 -6.21
N THR A 257 -18.84 17.95 -5.80
CA THR A 257 -17.69 18.52 -6.52
C THR A 257 -16.35 17.91 -6.09
N SER A 258 -16.36 17.04 -5.07
CA SER A 258 -15.18 16.34 -4.53
C SER A 258 -15.56 14.95 -4.04
N SER A 259 -14.71 13.94 -4.22
CA SER A 259 -14.97 12.58 -3.75
C SER A 259 -13.65 11.85 -3.53
N PRO A 260 -13.35 11.28 -2.35
CA PRO A 260 -14.29 11.07 -1.26
C PRO A 260 -14.55 12.34 -0.43
N VAL A 261 -15.69 12.37 0.24
CA VAL A 261 -16.03 13.34 1.29
C VAL A 261 -15.99 12.61 2.61
N ILE A 262 -15.19 13.10 3.55
CA ILE A 262 -14.91 12.41 4.81
C ILE A 262 -15.44 13.25 5.95
N GLY A 263 -16.11 12.61 6.90
CA GLY A 263 -16.64 13.28 8.08
C GLY A 263 -17.38 12.33 9.00
N LYS A 264 -17.61 12.74 10.24
CA LYS A 264 -18.42 11.95 11.17
C LYS A 264 -19.89 12.06 10.82
N TYR A 265 -20.64 10.98 10.99
CA TYR A 265 -22.08 10.98 10.82
C TYR A 265 -22.80 11.62 12.00
N SER A 266 -23.90 12.32 11.74
CA SER A 266 -24.87 12.69 12.77
C SER A 266 -26.32 12.68 12.26
N PRO A 267 -27.30 12.17 13.02
CA PRO A 267 -28.71 12.26 12.65
C PRO A 267 -29.30 13.63 13.00
N THR A 268 -28.47 14.53 13.55
CA THR A 268 -28.81 15.91 13.91
C THR A 268 -28.02 16.89 13.05
N LEU A 269 -28.66 17.97 12.62
CA LEU A 269 -28.04 18.96 11.74
C LEU A 269 -26.95 19.75 12.50
N LYS A 270 -25.68 19.54 12.15
CA LYS A 270 -24.49 20.14 12.78
C LYS A 270 -23.39 20.38 11.74
N GLY A 271 -22.69 21.51 11.83
CA GLY A 271 -21.50 21.78 11.01
C GLY A 271 -20.32 20.90 11.41
N GLY A 272 -19.47 20.51 10.47
CA GLY A 272 -18.38 19.55 10.70
C GLY A 272 -18.79 18.08 10.60
N TYR A 273 -20.07 17.79 10.31
CA TYR A 273 -20.63 16.45 10.26
C TYR A 273 -21.35 16.18 8.93
N ILE A 274 -21.46 14.91 8.58
CA ILE A 274 -22.32 14.40 7.52
C ILE A 274 -23.68 14.07 8.14
N PHE A 275 -24.73 14.75 7.70
CA PHE A 275 -26.08 14.44 8.14
C PHE A 275 -26.55 13.13 7.50
N TYR A 276 -27.22 12.27 8.27
CA TYR A 276 -27.92 11.12 7.72
C TYR A 276 -29.36 11.04 8.22
N GLY A 277 -30.31 10.72 7.33
CA GLY A 277 -31.73 10.74 7.69
C GLY A 277 -32.66 10.32 6.56
N ASN A 278 -33.97 10.47 6.77
CA ASN A 278 -34.95 10.09 5.75
C ASN A 278 -35.06 11.13 4.62
N SER A 279 -35.06 12.42 4.96
CA SER A 279 -35.28 13.54 4.05
C SER A 279 -34.33 14.70 4.36
N TYR A 280 -34.17 15.63 3.41
CA TYR A 280 -33.31 16.79 3.57
C TYR A 280 -33.80 17.69 4.73
N PRO A 281 -32.98 17.96 5.77
CA PRO A 281 -33.39 18.72 6.95
C PRO A 281 -33.20 20.24 6.82
N GLY A 282 -32.67 20.72 5.69
CA GLY A 282 -32.17 22.09 5.52
C GLY A 282 -30.64 22.16 5.54
N SER A 283 -30.09 23.36 5.38
CA SER A 283 -28.65 23.60 5.33
C SER A 283 -28.03 23.65 6.72
N GLY A 284 -26.81 23.11 6.88
CA GLY A 284 -26.08 23.16 8.15
C GLY A 284 -25.08 22.02 8.38
N ALA A 285 -25.13 20.96 7.58
CA ALA A 285 -24.13 19.88 7.55
C ALA A 285 -23.18 20.01 6.36
N ASP A 286 -22.04 19.32 6.42
CA ASP A 286 -21.00 19.31 5.39
C ASP A 286 -21.20 18.21 4.33
N GLY A 287 -22.10 17.27 4.57
CA GLY A 287 -22.59 16.31 3.59
C GLY A 287 -23.95 15.74 4.02
N TYR A 288 -24.64 15.06 3.11
CA TYR A 288 -25.98 14.49 3.36
C TYR A 288 -26.09 13.07 2.82
N VAL A 289 -26.66 12.15 3.60
CA VAL A 289 -27.04 10.79 3.18
C VAL A 289 -28.51 10.57 3.51
N LEU A 290 -29.35 10.47 2.48
CA LEU A 290 -30.79 10.59 2.59
C LEU A 290 -31.51 9.39 1.98
N ARG A 291 -32.51 8.86 2.70
CA ARG A 291 -33.37 7.79 2.19
C ARG A 291 -34.11 8.17 0.91
N GLU A 292 -34.57 9.41 0.81
CA GLU A 292 -35.39 9.87 -0.32
C GLU A 292 -35.17 11.34 -0.67
N GLY A 293 -35.53 11.69 -1.90
CA GLY A 293 -35.43 13.04 -2.44
C GLY A 293 -34.56 13.13 -3.69
N ASP A 294 -34.25 14.36 -4.07
CA ASP A 294 -33.26 14.71 -5.07
C ASP A 294 -32.16 15.58 -4.47
N THR A 295 -31.14 15.90 -5.26
CA THR A 295 -30.08 16.81 -4.85
C THR A 295 -30.40 18.28 -5.19
N THR A 296 -31.62 18.57 -5.65
CA THR A 296 -32.04 19.90 -6.07
C THR A 296 -32.07 20.82 -4.84
N GLY A 297 -31.30 21.91 -4.89
CA GLY A 297 -31.21 22.86 -3.76
C GLY A 297 -30.26 22.43 -2.64
N ILE A 298 -29.58 21.28 -2.76
CA ILE A 298 -28.51 20.88 -1.83
C ILE A 298 -27.17 21.30 -2.41
N THR A 299 -26.50 22.26 -1.77
CA THR A 299 -25.23 22.85 -2.25
C THR A 299 -23.97 22.12 -1.76
N LYS A 300 -24.15 21.15 -0.86
CA LYS A 300 -23.09 20.31 -0.29
C LYS A 300 -23.19 18.89 -0.87
N PRO A 301 -22.13 18.07 -0.75
CA PRO A 301 -22.16 16.68 -1.17
C PRO A 301 -23.37 15.93 -0.61
N ALA A 302 -24.15 15.29 -1.47
CA ALA A 302 -25.39 14.64 -1.06
C ALA A 302 -25.63 13.34 -1.81
N ILE A 303 -25.93 12.28 -1.05
CA ILE A 303 -26.40 10.99 -1.54
C ILE A 303 -27.86 10.87 -1.16
N VAL A 304 -28.72 10.61 -2.14
CA VAL A 304 -30.17 10.42 -1.99
C VAL A 304 -30.59 9.05 -2.51
N ASN A 305 -31.80 8.63 -2.14
CA ASN A 305 -32.39 7.36 -2.56
C ASN A 305 -31.55 6.15 -2.14
N THR A 306 -31.13 6.12 -0.87
CA THR A 306 -30.23 5.08 -0.37
C THR A 306 -30.84 3.68 -0.40
N THR A 307 -30.02 2.73 -0.85
CA THR A 307 -30.31 1.30 -0.90
C THR A 307 -29.22 0.49 -0.24
N LEU A 308 -29.61 -0.63 0.38
CA LEU A 308 -28.72 -1.70 0.82
C LEU A 308 -29.11 -2.96 0.05
N ASN A 309 -28.16 -3.51 -0.71
CA ASN A 309 -28.41 -4.64 -1.61
C ASN A 309 -29.59 -4.41 -2.57
N GLY A 310 -29.67 -3.21 -3.17
CA GLY A 310 -30.75 -2.79 -4.08
C GLY A 310 -32.11 -2.50 -3.42
N LYS A 311 -32.27 -2.73 -2.11
CA LYS A 311 -33.51 -2.43 -1.38
C LYS A 311 -33.40 -1.07 -0.69
N LYS A 312 -34.39 -0.19 -0.94
CA LYS A 312 -34.47 1.12 -0.29
C LYS A 312 -34.51 0.98 1.23
N ILE A 313 -33.63 1.69 1.93
CA ILE A 313 -33.45 1.59 3.39
C ILE A 313 -33.18 2.98 3.99
N SER A 314 -33.57 3.18 5.25
CA SER A 314 -33.21 4.41 5.96
C SER A 314 -31.75 4.36 6.40
N PRO A 315 -30.98 5.44 6.19
CA PRO A 315 -29.66 5.57 6.82
C PRO A 315 -29.70 5.47 8.35
N LEU A 316 -30.84 5.81 8.98
CA LEU A 316 -31.05 5.69 10.43
C LEU A 316 -31.04 4.24 10.94
N ASP A 317 -31.29 3.27 10.06
CA ASP A 317 -31.30 1.84 10.41
C ASP A 317 -29.91 1.19 10.24
N VAL A 318 -28.93 1.93 9.69
CA VAL A 318 -27.63 1.39 9.28
C VAL A 318 -26.46 2.12 9.96
N PHE A 319 -26.47 3.45 9.97
CA PHE A 319 -25.38 4.26 10.53
C PHE A 319 -25.67 4.72 11.95
N ASN A 320 -24.63 4.86 12.78
CA ASN A 320 -24.74 5.42 14.11
C ASN A 320 -24.16 6.84 14.19
N ASP A 321 -24.56 7.59 15.22
CA ASP A 321 -24.04 8.93 15.48
C ASP A 321 -22.56 8.87 15.87
N ASN A 322 -21.77 9.80 15.35
CA ASN A 322 -20.31 9.90 15.49
C ASN A 322 -19.46 8.82 14.79
N ASP A 323 -20.06 7.89 14.05
CA ASP A 323 -19.32 6.94 13.23
C ASP A 323 -18.57 7.67 12.10
N MET A 324 -17.38 7.17 11.72
CA MET A 324 -16.59 7.75 10.64
C MET A 324 -17.18 7.41 9.26
N GLY A 325 -17.57 8.45 8.54
CA GLY A 325 -18.19 8.37 7.22
C GLY A 325 -17.25 8.72 6.07
N VAL A 326 -17.39 7.98 4.97
CA VAL A 326 -16.74 8.29 3.68
C VAL A 326 -17.79 8.23 2.58
N LEU A 327 -18.03 9.35 1.88
CA LEU A 327 -18.94 9.42 0.75
C LEU A 327 -18.15 9.42 -0.55
N VAL A 328 -18.41 8.44 -1.41
CA VAL A 328 -17.79 8.30 -2.72
C VAL A 328 -18.83 8.57 -3.80
N PHE A 329 -18.45 9.32 -4.83
CA PHE A 329 -19.30 9.68 -5.96
C PHE A 329 -18.62 9.27 -7.25
N ASP A 330 -19.26 8.39 -8.02
CA ASP A 330 -18.71 7.89 -9.28
C ASP A 330 -18.47 9.05 -10.25
N GLY A 331 -17.36 8.97 -10.97
CA GLY A 331 -16.93 10.02 -11.89
C GLY A 331 -16.37 11.27 -11.21
N VAL A 332 -16.37 11.39 -9.88
CA VAL A 332 -15.75 12.52 -9.16
C VAL A 332 -14.41 12.06 -8.59
N SER A 333 -13.31 12.72 -8.96
CA SER A 333 -11.96 12.32 -8.54
C SER A 333 -11.61 12.79 -7.11
N ALA A 334 -10.74 12.01 -6.43
CA ALA A 334 -10.15 12.33 -5.13
C ALA A 334 -9.35 13.64 -5.20
N GLY A 335 -9.79 14.63 -4.43
CA GLY A 335 -9.15 15.93 -4.33
C GLY A 335 -9.50 16.86 -5.49
N GLY A 336 -10.68 17.49 -5.45
CA GLY A 336 -11.00 18.69 -6.23
C GLY A 336 -10.79 18.62 -7.75
N GLY A 337 -10.51 17.44 -8.32
CA GLY A 337 -10.37 17.24 -9.74
C GLY A 337 -11.73 16.89 -10.30
N THR A 338 -12.31 17.79 -11.08
CA THR A 338 -13.50 17.54 -11.90
C THR A 338 -13.32 16.25 -12.74
N PRO A 339 -14.38 15.45 -12.98
CA PRO A 339 -14.35 14.19 -13.73
C PRO A 339 -13.43 14.22 -14.96
N GLY A 340 -12.29 13.53 -14.96
CA GLY A 340 -11.32 13.57 -16.07
C GLY A 340 -10.02 14.31 -15.75
N GLY A 341 -9.69 14.50 -14.48
CA GLY A 341 -8.40 15.07 -14.06
C GLY A 341 -8.30 16.59 -14.22
N TRP A 342 -9.42 17.30 -14.42
CA TRP A 342 -9.44 18.75 -14.61
C TRP A 342 -9.24 19.48 -13.29
N CYS A 343 -8.24 20.35 -13.22
CA CYS A 343 -7.85 21.01 -11.97
C CYS A 343 -8.91 21.99 -11.44
N SER A 344 -9.22 21.93 -10.14
CA SER A 344 -10.26 22.74 -9.47
C SER A 344 -10.04 24.25 -9.60
N ASN A 345 -8.78 24.69 -9.53
CA ASN A 345 -8.40 26.08 -9.71
C ASN A 345 -8.65 26.60 -11.14
N TYR A 346 -8.89 25.72 -12.12
CA TYR A 346 -9.09 26.08 -13.52
C TYR A 346 -10.48 25.68 -14.06
N GLN A 347 -11.50 25.66 -13.20
CA GLN A 347 -12.90 25.40 -13.61
C GLN A 347 -13.48 26.46 -14.57
N ASN A 348 -12.92 27.67 -14.59
CA ASN A 348 -13.35 28.73 -15.51
C ASN A 348 -12.69 28.66 -16.89
N TRP A 349 -11.73 27.74 -17.08
CA TRP A 349 -11.10 27.45 -18.36
C TRP A 349 -11.88 26.34 -19.04
N LYS A 350 -12.31 26.55 -20.27
CA LYS A 350 -13.20 25.59 -20.97
C LYS A 350 -12.44 24.52 -21.73
N HIS A 351 -11.14 24.72 -21.97
CA HIS A 351 -10.30 23.82 -22.74
C HIS A 351 -8.97 23.60 -22.03
N ARG A 352 -8.37 22.42 -22.22
CA ARG A 352 -6.99 22.16 -21.86
C ARG A 352 -6.31 21.27 -22.89
N LYS A 353 -4.98 21.26 -22.88
CA LYS A 353 -4.14 20.35 -23.67
C LYS A 353 -3.08 19.72 -22.77
N PRO A 354 -2.90 18.38 -22.81
CA PRO A 354 -1.72 17.77 -22.22
C PRO A 354 -0.50 18.14 -23.07
N ILE A 355 0.57 18.55 -22.40
CA ILE A 355 1.87 18.85 -22.97
C ILE A 355 2.83 17.79 -22.45
N THR A 356 3.28 16.90 -23.34
CA THR A 356 4.21 15.82 -23.02
C THR A 356 5.63 16.31 -23.20
N ILE A 357 6.43 16.14 -22.15
CA ILE A 357 7.85 16.41 -22.10
C ILE A 357 8.57 15.07 -22.10
N ASP A 358 9.22 14.76 -23.22
CA ASP A 358 9.95 13.52 -23.44
C ASP A 358 11.44 13.70 -23.10
N ASN A 359 11.85 13.07 -22.01
CA ASN A 359 13.23 13.02 -21.52
C ASN A 359 13.83 11.60 -21.63
N THR A 360 13.24 10.74 -22.48
CA THR A 360 13.63 9.31 -22.61
C THR A 360 15.04 9.11 -23.16
N GLN A 361 15.57 10.10 -23.89
CA GLN A 361 16.93 10.07 -24.44
C GLN A 361 17.98 10.70 -23.51
N ASN A 362 17.58 11.28 -22.38
CA ASN A 362 18.48 11.97 -21.46
C ASN A 362 18.72 11.13 -20.20
N PRO A 363 19.99 10.85 -19.84
CA PRO A 363 20.33 10.07 -18.65
C PRO A 363 20.14 10.82 -17.34
N ASN A 364 19.87 12.12 -17.37
CA ASN A 364 19.79 12.97 -16.19
C ASN A 364 18.35 13.36 -15.85
N THR A 365 18.04 13.32 -14.56
CA THR A 365 16.83 13.95 -14.02
C THR A 365 17.01 15.46 -14.05
N LEU A 366 16.03 16.18 -14.59
CA LEU A 366 16.03 17.64 -14.66
C LEU A 366 15.08 18.18 -13.60
N THR A 367 15.54 19.17 -12.83
CA THR A 367 14.73 19.86 -11.82
C THR A 367 14.64 21.33 -12.14
N ASP A 368 13.51 21.96 -11.83
CA ASP A 368 13.27 23.39 -12.13
C ASP A 368 13.68 23.77 -13.56
N TYR A 369 13.36 22.91 -14.53
CA TYR A 369 13.86 23.02 -15.89
C TYR A 369 12.91 23.83 -16.75
N GLN A 370 13.44 24.77 -17.55
CA GLN A 370 12.63 25.60 -18.45
C GLN A 370 12.41 24.86 -19.77
N VAL A 371 11.16 24.49 -20.05
CA VAL A 371 10.77 23.84 -21.31
C VAL A 371 10.12 24.85 -22.26
N LYS A 372 10.43 24.74 -23.55
CA LYS A 372 9.83 25.55 -24.62
C LYS A 372 8.63 24.82 -25.21
N VAL A 373 7.44 25.41 -25.11
CA VAL A 373 6.19 24.93 -25.70
C VAL A 373 5.93 25.76 -26.96
N GLU A 374 5.93 25.10 -28.12
CA GLU A 374 5.64 25.74 -29.41
C GLU A 374 4.24 25.35 -29.90
N LEU A 375 3.42 26.35 -30.16
CA LEU A 375 2.05 26.19 -30.65
C LEU A 375 1.94 26.77 -32.06
N ASP A 376 1.20 26.08 -32.91
CA ASP A 376 0.84 26.56 -34.23
C ASP A 376 -0.59 26.12 -34.62
N SER A 377 -1.10 26.61 -35.75
CA SER A 377 -2.46 26.29 -36.22
C SER A 377 -2.71 24.79 -36.47
N THR A 378 -1.70 23.93 -36.48
CA THR A 378 -1.86 22.48 -36.59
C THR A 378 -2.09 21.81 -35.24
N ASN A 379 -1.63 22.43 -34.14
CA ASN A 379 -1.70 21.84 -32.80
C ASN A 379 -2.51 22.67 -31.79
N PHE A 380 -2.91 23.90 -32.12
CA PHE A 380 -3.65 24.81 -31.25
C PHE A 380 -4.65 25.68 -32.03
N ASP A 381 -5.86 25.84 -31.49
CA ASP A 381 -6.89 26.71 -32.05
C ASP A 381 -6.84 28.09 -31.38
N PHE A 382 -6.22 29.06 -32.08
CA PHE A 382 -6.06 30.44 -31.60
C PHE A 382 -7.37 31.21 -31.44
N SER A 383 -8.51 30.69 -31.93
CA SER A 383 -9.82 31.30 -31.68
C SER A 383 -10.35 31.06 -30.26
N LYS A 384 -9.76 30.09 -29.53
CA LYS A 384 -10.15 29.67 -28.18
C LYS A 384 -9.29 30.26 -27.08
N ALA A 385 -8.53 31.31 -27.39
CA ALA A 385 -7.77 32.07 -26.42
C ALA A 385 -7.84 33.55 -26.77
N LYS A 386 -7.46 34.41 -25.82
CA LYS A 386 -7.37 35.85 -26.09
C LYS A 386 -6.28 36.11 -27.12
N ALA A 387 -6.42 37.23 -27.85
CA ALA A 387 -5.49 37.62 -28.91
C ALA A 387 -4.04 37.84 -28.42
N ASP A 388 -3.86 38.01 -27.11
CA ASP A 388 -2.57 38.16 -26.42
C ASP A 388 -2.17 36.92 -25.60
N GLY A 389 -2.96 35.84 -25.62
CA GLY A 389 -2.73 34.62 -24.85
C GLY A 389 -2.84 34.79 -23.33
N SER A 390 -3.36 35.94 -22.84
CA SER A 390 -3.38 36.26 -21.41
C SER A 390 -4.25 35.32 -20.56
N ASP A 391 -5.11 34.53 -21.19
CA ASP A 391 -5.97 33.55 -20.55
C ASP A 391 -5.42 32.11 -20.54
N ILE A 392 -4.13 31.88 -20.79
CA ILE A 392 -3.55 30.53 -20.62
C ILE A 392 -3.08 30.28 -19.17
N ARG A 393 -3.09 29.03 -18.71
CA ARG A 393 -2.49 28.58 -17.45
C ARG A 393 -1.79 27.24 -17.61
N PHE A 394 -0.76 26.98 -16.81
CA PHE A 394 -0.09 25.68 -16.77
C PHE A 394 -0.21 25.04 -15.38
N ALA A 395 -0.41 23.72 -15.34
CA ALA A 395 -0.28 22.94 -14.12
C ALA A 395 0.32 21.56 -14.37
N ASP A 396 0.89 20.97 -13.32
CA ASP A 396 1.25 19.55 -13.31
C ASP A 396 0.02 18.64 -13.13
N SER A 397 0.23 17.32 -13.15
CA SER A 397 -0.82 16.32 -12.94
C SER A 397 -1.43 16.34 -11.54
N SER A 398 -0.77 16.97 -10.56
CA SER A 398 -1.26 17.18 -9.19
C SER A 398 -1.93 18.54 -9.01
N CYS A 399 -2.16 19.27 -10.10
CA CYS A 399 -2.80 20.59 -10.12
C CYS A 399 -2.02 21.73 -9.46
N ASN A 400 -0.71 21.57 -9.29
CA ASN A 400 0.14 22.69 -8.88
C ASN A 400 0.34 23.64 -10.07
N SER A 401 0.14 24.93 -9.84
CA SER A 401 0.36 25.96 -10.86
C SER A 401 1.85 26.04 -11.24
N LEU A 402 2.13 26.04 -12.53
CA LEU A 402 3.50 26.16 -13.06
C LEU A 402 3.74 27.57 -13.59
N PRO A 403 4.84 28.25 -13.18
CA PRO A 403 5.22 29.52 -13.77
C PRO A 403 5.46 29.38 -15.27
N TYR A 404 4.97 30.36 -16.03
CA TYR A 404 5.15 30.41 -17.48
C TYR A 404 5.43 31.83 -17.95
N TRP A 405 5.99 31.95 -19.15
CA TRP A 405 6.23 33.21 -19.82
C TRP A 405 5.95 33.08 -21.32
N ILE A 406 5.09 33.97 -21.82
CA ILE A 406 4.73 34.06 -23.23
C ILE A 406 5.83 34.86 -23.93
N GLU A 407 6.66 34.19 -24.72
CA GLU A 407 7.68 34.83 -25.56
C GLU A 407 7.04 35.46 -26.81
N LYS A 408 6.05 34.75 -27.36
CA LYS A 408 5.38 35.18 -28.58
C LYS A 408 3.97 34.63 -28.60
N TRP A 409 3.03 35.48 -28.99
CA TRP A 409 1.66 35.08 -29.27
C TRP A 409 1.14 35.88 -30.47
N ASP A 410 1.06 35.24 -31.64
CA ASP A 410 0.64 35.89 -32.88
C ASP A 410 -0.49 35.09 -33.52
N THR A 411 -1.71 35.57 -33.35
CA THR A 411 -2.92 34.97 -33.92
C THR A 411 -3.04 35.16 -35.44
N THR A 412 -2.27 36.09 -36.04
CA THR A 412 -2.30 36.33 -37.50
C THR A 412 -1.49 35.27 -38.23
N THR A 413 -0.30 34.96 -37.72
CA THR A 413 0.52 33.87 -38.26
C THR A 413 0.18 32.51 -37.68
N GLY A 414 -0.65 32.48 -36.62
CA GLY A 414 -1.05 31.27 -35.92
C GLY A 414 0.14 30.59 -35.26
N LYS A 415 0.95 31.35 -34.54
CA LYS A 415 2.16 30.86 -33.86
C LYS A 415 2.28 31.44 -32.45
N ALA A 416 2.60 30.59 -31.48
CA ALA A 416 2.97 31.02 -30.14
C ALA A 416 4.16 30.22 -29.57
N ILE A 417 4.94 30.88 -28.73
CA ILE A 417 6.06 30.30 -27.98
C ILE A 417 5.85 30.66 -26.52
N VAL A 418 5.77 29.62 -25.69
CA VAL A 418 5.59 29.76 -24.24
C VAL A 418 6.65 28.95 -23.52
N TRP A 419 7.32 29.55 -22.55
CA TRP A 419 8.27 28.88 -21.68
C TRP A 419 7.61 28.52 -20.36
N VAL A 420 7.84 27.30 -19.87
CA VAL A 420 7.26 26.81 -18.62
C VAL A 420 8.36 26.26 -17.73
N ARG A 421 8.37 26.61 -16.44
CA ARG A 421 9.30 26.04 -15.46
C ARG A 421 8.69 24.79 -14.83
N VAL A 422 9.29 23.64 -15.11
CA VAL A 422 8.81 22.34 -14.67
C VAL A 422 9.66 21.84 -13.49
N PRO A 423 9.07 21.58 -12.31
CA PRO A 423 9.82 21.24 -11.10
C PRO A 423 10.64 19.96 -11.21
N TYR A 424 10.12 18.96 -11.92
CA TYR A 424 10.71 17.63 -11.99
C TYR A 424 10.43 16.96 -13.34
N ILE A 425 11.48 16.50 -14.02
CA ILE A 425 11.42 15.68 -15.23
C ILE A 425 12.38 14.49 -15.03
N PRO A 426 11.89 13.25 -14.90
CA PRO A 426 12.71 12.08 -14.61
C PRO A 426 13.65 11.71 -15.77
N ALA A 427 14.83 11.17 -15.44
CA ALA A 427 15.72 10.54 -16.42
C ALA A 427 15.02 9.38 -17.15
N TYR A 428 15.34 9.17 -18.43
CA TYR A 428 14.85 8.05 -19.24
C TYR A 428 13.31 7.87 -19.24
N SER A 429 12.55 8.94 -19.04
CA SER A 429 11.09 8.87 -18.89
C SER A 429 10.42 10.15 -19.44
N THR A 430 9.11 10.22 -19.35
CA THR A 430 8.29 11.36 -19.78
C THR A 430 7.62 12.05 -18.58
N THR A 431 7.20 13.29 -18.77
CA THR A 431 6.36 14.03 -17.82
C THR A 431 5.27 14.75 -18.59
N THR A 432 4.06 14.78 -18.04
CA THR A 432 2.92 15.50 -18.64
C THR A 432 2.55 16.68 -17.75
N ILE A 433 2.47 17.85 -18.36
CA ILE A 433 1.85 19.04 -17.77
C ILE A 433 0.61 19.39 -18.59
N TYR A 434 -0.27 20.26 -18.08
CA TYR A 434 -1.50 20.65 -18.75
C TYR A 434 -1.51 22.16 -18.99
N MET A 435 -1.82 22.56 -20.23
CA MET A 435 -2.10 23.94 -20.61
C MET A 435 -3.61 24.17 -20.66
N TYR A 436 -4.15 25.00 -19.78
CA TYR A 436 -5.56 25.40 -19.73
C TYR A 436 -5.74 26.72 -20.50
N TYR A 437 -6.83 26.86 -21.26
CA TYR A 437 -7.17 28.06 -22.05
C TYR A 437 -8.71 28.23 -22.21
N ASP A 438 -9.15 29.26 -22.94
CA ASP A 438 -10.55 29.66 -23.13
C ASP A 438 -11.21 30.14 -21.83
N ASN A 439 -10.58 31.14 -21.20
CA ASN A 439 -11.18 31.91 -20.12
C ASN A 439 -11.06 33.42 -20.40
N PRO A 440 -12.03 34.02 -21.13
CA PRO A 440 -11.98 35.42 -21.51
C PRO A 440 -11.86 36.41 -20.34
N SER A 441 -12.22 35.99 -19.11
CA SER A 441 -12.17 36.82 -17.90
C SER A 441 -10.77 36.89 -17.26
N ALA A 442 -9.85 36.02 -17.67
CA ALA A 442 -8.53 35.94 -17.06
C ALA A 442 -7.61 37.11 -17.44
N SER A 443 -6.81 37.55 -16.46
CA SER A 443 -5.65 38.41 -16.65
C SER A 443 -4.40 37.57 -16.89
N SER A 444 -3.39 38.16 -17.55
CA SER A 444 -2.11 37.48 -17.77
C SER A 444 -1.39 37.19 -16.46
N GLU A 445 -0.83 35.98 -16.34
CA GLU A 445 0.12 35.58 -15.28
C GLU A 445 1.51 35.27 -15.85
N SER A 446 1.76 35.62 -17.12
CA SER A 446 3.05 35.49 -17.78
C SER A 446 4.14 36.28 -17.05
N ASP A 447 5.20 35.61 -16.60
CA ASP A 447 6.29 36.21 -15.82
C ASP A 447 7.63 35.50 -16.06
N GLY A 448 8.49 36.12 -16.87
CA GLY A 448 9.81 35.58 -17.20
C GLY A 448 10.74 35.44 -15.99
N THR A 449 10.58 36.30 -14.97
CA THR A 449 11.42 36.28 -13.76
C THR A 449 11.16 35.04 -12.91
N LYS A 450 9.95 34.49 -12.95
CA LYS A 450 9.63 33.22 -12.26
C LYS A 450 10.05 31.98 -13.05
N VAL A 451 10.19 32.09 -14.38
CA VAL A 451 10.53 30.97 -15.26
C VAL A 451 12.03 30.73 -15.31
N PHE A 452 12.81 31.76 -15.62
CA PHE A 452 14.24 31.65 -15.89
C PHE A 452 15.09 31.85 -14.63
N ASP A 453 16.32 31.36 -14.62
CA ASP A 453 17.27 31.59 -13.51
C ASP A 453 17.74 33.06 -13.46
N PHE A 454 17.64 33.77 -14.59
CA PHE A 454 17.71 35.22 -14.70
C PHE A 454 16.86 35.69 -15.88
N PHE A 455 16.18 36.83 -15.74
CA PHE A 455 15.36 37.44 -16.77
C PHE A 455 15.40 38.97 -16.64
N ASP A 456 15.52 39.67 -17.77
CA ASP A 456 15.39 41.13 -17.85
C ASP A 456 14.95 41.53 -19.27
N ASP A 457 13.70 41.98 -19.39
CA ASP A 457 13.10 42.53 -20.61
C ASP A 457 13.32 44.05 -20.72
N MET A 458 14.12 44.64 -19.82
CA MET A 458 14.46 46.06 -19.78
C MET A 458 13.30 47.01 -19.58
N GLU A 459 12.08 46.54 -19.28
CA GLU A 459 10.94 47.41 -18.99
C GLU A 459 11.10 48.14 -17.65
N THR A 460 11.91 47.59 -16.74
CA THR A 460 12.27 48.20 -15.46
C THR A 460 13.78 48.38 -15.30
N TRP A 461 14.25 49.64 -15.22
CA TRP A 461 15.68 49.96 -15.07
C TRP A 461 16.19 49.93 -13.62
N THR A 462 16.10 48.78 -12.97
CA THR A 462 16.56 48.60 -11.58
C THR A 462 17.65 47.55 -11.45
N GLY A 463 18.63 47.78 -10.57
CA GLY A 463 19.71 46.83 -10.25
C GLY A 463 20.93 46.89 -11.19
N TRP A 464 20.84 47.62 -12.30
CA TRP A 464 21.97 47.87 -13.21
C TRP A 464 23.02 48.77 -12.57
N ARG A 465 24.27 48.32 -12.54
CA ARG A 465 25.42 49.06 -12.03
C ARG A 465 26.41 49.32 -13.16
N LYS A 466 26.91 50.56 -13.21
CA LYS A 466 27.96 50.95 -14.15
C LYS A 466 29.27 50.23 -13.81
N TYR A 467 29.95 49.71 -14.85
CA TYR A 467 31.31 49.19 -14.74
C TYR A 467 32.30 50.09 -15.50
N GLY A 468 33.38 50.49 -14.82
CA GLY A 468 34.38 51.42 -15.36
C GLY A 468 33.77 52.76 -15.77
N LYS A 469 34.11 53.23 -16.98
CA LYS A 469 33.56 54.42 -17.63
C LYS A 469 32.34 54.10 -18.53
N GLY A 470 31.72 52.92 -18.37
CA GLY A 470 30.62 52.47 -19.21
C GLY A 470 29.41 53.40 -19.17
N GLN A 471 28.69 53.50 -20.28
CA GLN A 471 27.40 54.17 -20.35
C GLN A 471 26.38 53.21 -20.97
N VAL A 472 25.58 52.59 -20.11
CA VAL A 472 24.40 51.79 -20.47
C VAL A 472 23.21 52.40 -19.75
N SER A 473 22.14 52.67 -20.48
CA SER A 473 20.89 53.22 -19.96
C SER A 473 19.70 52.58 -20.62
N GLN A 474 18.55 52.61 -19.95
CA GLN A 474 17.27 52.30 -20.58
C GLN A 474 17.01 53.29 -21.73
N ASP A 475 16.56 52.78 -22.86
CA ASP A 475 16.23 53.54 -24.06
C ASP A 475 14.95 53.00 -24.70
N SER A 476 14.13 53.88 -25.25
CA SER A 476 12.89 53.51 -25.95
C SER A 476 12.96 53.75 -27.47
N SER A 477 14.09 54.23 -27.98
CA SER A 477 14.26 54.50 -29.42
C SER A 477 14.34 53.21 -30.22
N ARG A 478 14.81 52.13 -29.58
CA ARG A 478 14.85 50.79 -30.15
C ARG A 478 14.53 49.75 -29.09
N ARG A 479 13.79 48.73 -29.49
CA ARG A 479 13.36 47.61 -28.66
C ARG A 479 13.07 46.39 -29.54
N TYR A 480 13.27 45.22 -29.00
CA TYR A 480 12.88 43.93 -29.56
C TYR A 480 11.44 43.62 -29.16
N GLU A 481 11.15 43.72 -27.86
CA GLU A 481 9.82 43.53 -27.27
C GLU A 481 9.49 44.72 -26.35
N GLY A 482 8.21 44.90 -25.99
CA GLY A 482 7.81 45.93 -25.04
C GLY A 482 8.07 47.37 -25.51
N THR A 483 8.57 48.20 -24.59
CA THR A 483 8.79 49.64 -24.77
C THR A 483 10.26 50.01 -24.75
N TYR A 484 11.09 49.29 -23.99
CA TYR A 484 12.45 49.69 -23.64
C TYR A 484 13.49 48.62 -23.96
N SER A 485 14.74 49.04 -24.12
CA SER A 485 15.92 48.17 -24.15
C SER A 485 17.12 48.83 -23.48
N ALA A 486 18.20 48.08 -23.25
CA ALA A 486 19.45 48.61 -22.72
C ALA A 486 20.34 49.15 -23.84
N HIS A 487 20.69 50.43 -23.78
CA HIS A 487 21.46 51.12 -24.82
C HIS A 487 22.89 51.44 -24.37
N LYS A 488 23.88 50.86 -25.07
CA LYS A 488 25.31 51.05 -24.81
C LYS A 488 25.91 52.10 -25.75
N THR A 489 26.18 53.30 -25.20
CA THR A 489 26.41 54.51 -26.02
C THR A 489 27.87 54.97 -26.13
N LYS A 490 28.73 54.71 -25.14
CA LYS A 490 30.13 55.22 -25.14
C LYS A 490 31.12 54.25 -24.49
N ASN A 491 32.41 54.49 -24.78
CA ASN A 491 33.60 53.79 -24.27
C ASN A 491 33.69 52.31 -24.67
N ASN A 492 34.83 51.87 -25.19
CA ASN A 492 35.03 50.47 -25.57
C ASN A 492 35.26 49.57 -24.33
N ASP A 493 35.39 48.26 -24.54
CA ASP A 493 35.72 47.26 -23.52
C ASP A 493 36.90 47.72 -22.62
N PRO A 494 36.91 47.43 -21.32
CA PRO A 494 35.95 46.63 -20.56
C PRO A 494 34.73 47.42 -20.05
N ASN A 495 34.54 48.66 -20.51
CA ASN A 495 33.54 49.58 -19.96
C ASN A 495 32.11 49.18 -20.36
N GLY A 496 31.19 49.18 -19.39
CA GLY A 496 29.82 48.72 -19.61
C GLY A 496 28.92 48.86 -18.38
N ALA A 497 27.99 47.92 -18.23
CA ALA A 497 27.19 47.76 -17.04
C ALA A 497 27.02 46.26 -16.73
N TRP A 498 26.70 45.97 -15.48
CA TRP A 498 26.35 44.64 -15.02
C TRP A 498 25.13 44.67 -14.11
N LYS A 499 24.46 43.54 -13.99
CA LYS A 499 23.35 43.34 -13.07
C LYS A 499 23.58 42.04 -12.32
N ALA A 500 23.38 42.08 -11.00
CA ALA A 500 23.53 40.90 -10.16
C ALA A 500 22.46 39.85 -10.53
N LEU A 501 22.88 38.59 -10.59
CA LEU A 501 21.99 37.45 -10.74
C LEU A 501 21.22 37.22 -9.42
N PRO A 502 19.99 36.66 -9.45
CA PRO A 502 19.20 36.41 -8.24
C PRO A 502 19.89 35.42 -7.28
N LYS A 503 20.71 34.53 -7.84
CA LYS A 503 21.58 33.58 -7.14
C LYS A 503 22.84 33.34 -7.98
N PRO A 504 23.97 32.92 -7.37
CA PRO A 504 25.12 32.45 -8.12
C PRO A 504 24.73 31.25 -9.01
N LEU A 505 25.20 31.26 -10.26
CA LEU A 505 24.97 30.19 -11.22
C LEU A 505 26.26 29.43 -11.53
N GLY A 506 26.10 28.11 -11.70
CA GLY A 506 27.17 27.21 -12.10
C GLY A 506 27.30 27.10 -13.63
N ARG A 507 27.88 25.98 -14.08
CA ARG A 507 27.85 25.54 -15.48
C ARG A 507 26.51 24.84 -15.81
N ASP A 508 26.40 24.34 -17.04
CA ASP A 508 25.19 23.80 -17.65
C ASP A 508 24.08 24.86 -17.74
N ILE A 509 24.47 26.03 -18.27
CA ILE A 509 23.58 27.17 -18.49
C ILE A 509 23.65 27.66 -19.94
N ILE A 510 22.57 28.29 -20.37
CA ILE A 510 22.46 29.03 -21.62
C ILE A 510 22.11 30.48 -21.30
N VAL A 511 22.93 31.41 -21.77
CA VAL A 511 22.73 32.86 -21.68
C VAL A 511 22.28 33.36 -23.04
N GLU A 512 21.14 34.02 -23.09
CA GLU A 512 20.50 34.51 -24.33
C GLU A 512 20.22 36.00 -24.22
N SER A 513 20.50 36.73 -25.29
CA SER A 513 20.26 38.18 -25.36
C SER A 513 20.02 38.62 -26.79
N TRP A 514 18.96 39.38 -27.01
CA TRP A 514 18.72 40.02 -28.30
C TRP A 514 19.59 41.26 -28.41
N ILE A 515 20.28 41.40 -29.53
CA ILE A 515 21.21 42.49 -29.79
C ILE A 515 20.82 43.19 -31.08
N ASN A 516 20.96 44.52 -31.10
CA ASN A 516 20.82 45.29 -32.33
C ASN A 516 21.89 46.38 -32.41
N ARG A 517 22.49 46.57 -33.58
CA ARG A 517 23.44 47.64 -33.86
C ARG A 517 23.10 48.34 -35.18
N ASN A 518 23.22 49.66 -35.17
CA ASN A 518 23.13 50.46 -36.39
C ASN A 518 24.33 50.27 -37.32
N SER A 519 24.07 50.15 -38.62
CA SER A 519 25.10 50.12 -39.66
C SER A 519 26.01 51.36 -39.63
N ALA A 520 25.46 52.53 -39.26
CA ALA A 520 26.18 53.79 -39.12
C ALA A 520 26.94 53.98 -37.78
N SER A 521 27.12 52.94 -36.95
CA SER A 521 27.73 53.07 -35.62
C SER A 521 29.19 53.57 -35.62
N THR A 522 29.50 54.45 -34.67
CA THR A 522 30.75 55.23 -34.58
C THR A 522 31.76 54.72 -33.53
N GLY A 523 31.38 53.76 -32.67
CA GLY A 523 32.26 53.18 -31.65
C GLY A 523 32.91 51.85 -32.05
N GLY A 524 33.54 51.17 -31.09
CA GLY A 524 34.15 49.86 -31.32
C GLY A 524 33.12 48.82 -31.79
N ASN A 525 33.56 47.87 -32.62
CA ASN A 525 32.67 47.03 -33.42
C ASN A 525 32.18 45.75 -32.71
N TRP A 526 32.52 45.55 -31.44
CA TRP A 526 32.28 44.30 -30.73
C TRP A 526 31.11 44.41 -29.76
N ASP A 527 29.98 43.79 -30.06
CA ASP A 527 28.83 43.73 -29.16
C ASP A 527 29.03 42.55 -28.21
N ARG A 528 29.10 42.80 -26.90
CA ARG A 528 29.44 41.77 -25.92
C ARG A 528 28.43 41.68 -24.79
N VAL A 529 28.05 40.45 -24.50
CA VAL A 529 27.19 40.07 -23.39
C VAL A 529 27.68 38.76 -22.79
N GLY A 530 27.38 38.53 -21.52
CA GLY A 530 27.77 37.28 -20.86
C GLY A 530 27.64 37.33 -19.35
N VAL A 531 28.34 36.42 -18.69
CA VAL A 531 28.27 36.23 -17.25
C VAL A 531 29.66 36.21 -16.61
N VAL A 532 29.78 36.84 -15.44
CA VAL A 532 31.02 36.93 -14.66
C VAL A 532 30.76 36.79 -13.16
N ASP A 533 31.78 36.44 -12.39
CA ASP A 533 31.80 36.56 -10.93
C ASP A 533 32.00 38.02 -10.48
N ASP A 534 32.02 38.26 -9.17
CA ASP A 534 32.21 39.60 -8.58
C ASP A 534 33.61 40.19 -8.85
N ASN A 535 34.57 39.34 -9.20
CA ASN A 535 35.91 39.75 -9.62
C ASN A 535 35.98 40.05 -11.12
N GLY A 536 34.88 39.90 -11.87
CA GLY A 536 34.85 40.12 -13.31
C GLY A 536 35.36 38.94 -14.14
N ASN A 537 35.46 37.75 -13.56
CA ASN A 537 35.93 36.55 -14.23
C ASN A 537 34.77 35.73 -14.79
N GLY A 538 34.87 35.25 -16.02
CA GLY A 538 33.80 34.43 -16.60
C GLY A 538 33.85 34.34 -18.11
N TYR A 539 32.68 34.27 -18.74
CA TYR A 539 32.56 34.01 -20.18
C TYR A 539 31.60 34.96 -20.88
N GLY A 540 31.82 35.18 -22.17
CA GLY A 540 31.02 36.07 -23.01
C GLY A 540 30.83 35.58 -24.42
N SER A 541 29.69 35.95 -25.00
CA SER A 541 29.52 36.02 -26.44
C SER A 541 29.95 37.40 -26.94
N ALA A 542 30.63 37.43 -28.08
CA ALA A 542 31.07 38.66 -28.70
C ALA A 542 30.91 38.59 -30.22
N ALA A 543 30.19 39.56 -30.79
CA ALA A 543 29.98 39.69 -32.23
C ALA A 543 30.67 40.94 -32.78
N ASN A 544 31.52 40.78 -33.79
CA ASN A 544 32.14 41.87 -34.54
C ASN A 544 31.40 42.11 -35.83
N ILE A 545 30.60 43.18 -35.81
CA ILE A 545 29.65 43.46 -36.88
C ILE A 545 30.33 43.94 -38.17
N LYS A 546 31.41 44.73 -38.07
CA LYS A 546 32.16 45.19 -39.27
C LYS A 546 33.11 44.13 -39.82
N GLY A 547 33.55 43.20 -38.96
CA GLY A 547 34.49 42.14 -39.31
C GLY A 547 33.84 40.81 -39.69
N ASN A 548 32.52 40.67 -39.53
CA ASN A 548 31.79 39.41 -39.63
C ASN A 548 32.44 38.27 -38.83
N LYS A 549 32.72 38.53 -37.54
CA LYS A 549 33.35 37.54 -36.64
C LYS A 549 32.51 37.32 -35.39
N ALA A 550 32.36 36.07 -34.98
CA ALA A 550 31.85 35.70 -33.67
C ALA A 550 33.00 35.10 -32.84
N ARG A 551 33.00 35.34 -31.54
CA ARG A 551 34.02 34.78 -30.65
C ARG A 551 33.46 34.51 -29.26
N ILE A 552 34.17 33.66 -28.54
CA ILE A 552 33.97 33.44 -27.10
C ILE A 552 35.04 34.25 -26.37
N ASP A 553 34.58 35.06 -25.41
CA ASP A 553 35.46 35.81 -24.51
C ASP A 553 35.64 35.01 -23.23
N VAL A 554 36.88 34.68 -22.88
CA VAL A 554 37.25 34.25 -21.52
C VAL A 554 37.72 35.50 -20.79
N ARG A 555 37.05 35.88 -19.70
CA ARG A 555 37.32 37.14 -18.98
C ARG A 555 38.06 36.87 -17.68
N THR A 556 39.10 37.66 -17.44
CA THR A 556 39.80 37.74 -16.14
C THR A 556 39.82 39.20 -15.72
N GLY A 557 39.21 39.56 -14.57
CA GLY A 557 39.15 40.96 -14.15
C GLY A 557 38.42 41.88 -15.14
N MET A 558 37.35 41.39 -15.78
CA MET A 558 36.65 41.99 -16.92
C MET A 558 37.50 42.18 -18.19
N SER A 559 38.76 41.77 -18.23
CA SER A 559 39.58 41.82 -19.45
C SER A 559 39.36 40.57 -20.28
N ALA A 560 38.97 40.70 -21.55
CA ALA A 560 38.71 39.57 -22.42
C ALA A 560 39.98 39.04 -23.11
N SER A 561 40.27 37.74 -22.98
CA SER A 561 41.17 37.00 -23.86
C SER A 561 40.38 36.40 -25.04
N ALA A 562 40.90 36.57 -26.25
CA ALA A 562 40.13 36.36 -27.47
C ALA A 562 40.34 34.95 -28.07
N HIS A 563 39.25 34.20 -28.25
CA HIS A 563 39.24 32.93 -29.01
C HIS A 563 38.23 33.03 -30.17
N SER A 564 38.72 33.33 -31.37
CA SER A 564 37.93 33.70 -32.56
C SER A 564 37.45 32.49 -33.37
N TYR A 565 36.27 32.62 -33.99
CA TYR A 565 35.80 31.70 -35.04
C TYR A 565 35.52 32.46 -36.34
N ASN A 566 35.90 31.87 -37.47
CA ASN A 566 35.57 32.39 -38.80
C ASN A 566 34.79 31.33 -39.58
N THR A 567 33.51 31.60 -39.86
CA THR A 567 32.88 31.67 -41.18
C THR A 567 31.43 32.10 -40.96
N ILE A 568 31.07 33.31 -41.40
CA ILE A 568 29.72 33.91 -41.25
C ILE A 568 29.28 34.44 -42.62
N THR A 569 28.05 34.14 -43.02
CA THR A 569 27.26 34.95 -43.98
C THR A 569 26.76 36.19 -43.24
N THR A 570 27.46 37.33 -43.38
CA THR A 570 27.15 38.68 -42.84
C THR A 570 26.38 38.76 -41.52
N ILE A 571 27.01 39.27 -40.44
CA ILE A 571 26.23 39.56 -39.21
C ILE A 571 25.29 40.75 -39.51
N PRO A 572 23.97 40.61 -39.26
CA PRO A 572 23.02 41.69 -39.49
C PRO A 572 23.38 43.00 -38.79
N THR A 573 23.16 44.10 -39.51
CA THR A 573 23.02 45.43 -38.94
C THR A 573 21.59 45.88 -39.14
N ASP A 574 21.15 46.85 -38.33
CA ASP A 574 19.82 47.46 -38.39
C ASP A 574 18.63 46.52 -38.07
N VAL A 575 18.89 45.25 -37.81
CA VAL A 575 17.91 44.25 -37.34
C VAL A 575 18.41 43.58 -36.06
N TRP A 576 17.47 43.06 -35.27
CA TRP A 576 17.79 42.32 -34.06
C TRP A 576 18.36 40.95 -34.41
N TYR A 577 19.26 40.41 -33.59
CA TYR A 577 19.74 39.03 -33.67
C TYR A 577 20.00 38.51 -32.26
N LEU A 578 19.86 37.21 -32.07
CA LEU A 578 20.06 36.56 -30.79
C LEU A 578 21.52 36.14 -30.63
N GLN A 579 22.14 36.52 -29.53
CA GLN A 579 23.40 35.94 -29.06
C GLN A 579 23.11 34.88 -28.00
N ARG A 580 23.54 33.64 -28.24
CA ARG A 580 23.42 32.52 -27.31
C ARG A 580 24.80 32.03 -26.88
N LEU A 581 25.07 32.05 -25.58
CA LEU A 581 26.27 31.50 -24.96
C LEU A 581 25.89 30.28 -24.12
N ILE A 582 26.45 29.12 -24.42
CA ILE A 582 26.21 27.86 -23.73
C ILE A 582 27.49 27.48 -22.98
N ILE A 583 27.40 27.25 -21.67
CA ILE A 583 28.54 26.92 -20.81
C ILE A 583 28.27 25.54 -20.21
N MET A 584 29.00 24.51 -20.64
CA MET A 584 28.76 23.12 -20.26
C MET A 584 29.74 22.66 -19.16
N SER A 585 29.29 21.73 -18.31
CA SER A 585 30.08 21.14 -17.22
C SER A 585 31.30 20.37 -17.71
N ASN A 586 31.26 19.81 -18.92
CA ASN A 586 32.38 19.08 -19.53
C ASN A 586 33.54 19.99 -20.01
N GLY A 587 33.46 21.31 -19.81
CA GLY A 587 34.47 22.27 -20.26
C GLY A 587 34.13 22.96 -21.57
N THR A 588 33.16 22.47 -22.35
CA THR A 588 32.77 23.10 -23.61
C THR A 588 32.03 24.41 -23.36
N ILE A 589 32.48 25.47 -24.04
CA ILE A 589 31.76 26.73 -24.14
C ILE A 589 31.42 26.93 -25.60
N ARG A 590 30.16 27.18 -25.91
CA ARG A 590 29.66 27.33 -27.27
C ARG A 590 28.95 28.66 -27.42
N VAL A 591 29.13 29.29 -28.58
CA VAL A 591 28.37 30.49 -28.97
C VAL A 591 27.58 30.20 -30.23
N GLU A 592 26.38 30.74 -30.31
CA GLU A 592 25.54 30.76 -31.50
C GLU A 592 24.99 32.17 -31.71
N LEU A 593 25.00 32.61 -32.97
CA LEU A 593 24.30 33.81 -33.42
C LEU A 593 23.13 33.37 -34.28
N GLU A 594 21.94 33.89 -34.02
CA GLU A 594 20.71 33.47 -34.67
C GLU A 594 19.91 34.69 -35.14
N TYR A 595 19.41 34.65 -36.38
CA TYR A 595 18.50 35.66 -36.89
C TYR A 595 17.13 35.61 -36.18
N PRO A 596 16.29 36.67 -36.24
CA PRO A 596 14.94 36.68 -35.68
C PRO A 596 14.05 35.52 -36.11
N GLU A 597 14.24 35.02 -37.33
CA GLU A 597 13.51 33.89 -37.89
C GLU A 597 14.02 32.51 -37.43
N GLY A 598 15.08 32.46 -36.61
CA GLY A 598 15.61 31.22 -36.04
C GLY A 598 16.82 30.63 -36.76
N THR A 599 17.31 31.26 -37.82
CA THR A 599 18.45 30.74 -38.60
C THR A 599 19.77 31.04 -37.90
N VAL A 600 20.55 30.00 -37.56
CA VAL A 600 21.90 30.16 -36.99
C VAL A 600 22.87 30.66 -38.07
N VAL A 601 23.44 31.85 -37.86
CA VAL A 601 24.35 32.54 -38.81
C VAL A 601 25.82 32.37 -38.47
N ALA A 602 26.11 32.03 -37.21
CA ALA A 602 27.45 31.75 -36.74
C ALA A 602 27.38 30.78 -35.56
N SER A 603 28.31 29.84 -35.48
CA SER A 603 28.52 29.06 -34.26
C SER A 603 29.99 28.70 -34.08
N GLY A 604 30.39 28.47 -32.84
CA GLY A 604 31.75 28.08 -32.48
C GLY A 604 31.83 27.57 -31.06
N SER A 605 32.86 26.77 -30.74
CA SER A 605 33.08 26.28 -29.38
C SER A 605 34.56 26.19 -29.00
N ILE A 606 34.87 26.43 -27.73
CA ILE A 606 36.19 26.19 -27.11
C ILE A 606 36.02 25.20 -25.95
N THR A 607 37.13 24.67 -25.48
CA THR A 607 37.21 24.00 -24.19
C THR A 607 37.95 24.89 -23.21
N ASP A 608 37.29 25.29 -22.13
CA ASP A 608 37.88 26.03 -21.02
C ASP A 608 37.12 25.70 -19.73
N THR A 609 37.86 25.38 -18.67
CA THR A 609 37.33 24.97 -17.35
C THR A 609 37.63 25.98 -16.24
N GLN A 610 38.19 27.16 -16.57
CA GLN A 610 38.77 28.08 -15.61
C GLN A 610 37.74 28.68 -14.64
N TYR A 611 36.52 28.94 -15.11
CA TYR A 611 35.45 29.56 -14.33
C TYR A 611 34.20 28.68 -14.28
N SER A 612 33.55 28.65 -13.13
CA SER A 612 32.39 27.78 -12.86
C SER A 612 31.37 28.39 -11.91
N ASN A 613 31.55 29.64 -11.50
CA ASN A 613 30.64 30.36 -10.63
C ASN A 613 30.44 31.78 -11.17
N PHE A 614 29.19 32.16 -11.43
CA PHE A 614 28.84 33.44 -12.02
C PHE A 614 27.81 34.15 -11.14
N THR A 615 28.02 35.44 -10.88
CA THR A 615 27.16 36.24 -9.98
C THR A 615 26.56 37.45 -10.68
N ASN A 616 27.03 37.81 -11.88
CA ASN A 616 26.58 38.98 -12.62
C ASN A 616 26.41 38.68 -14.11
N TYR A 617 25.35 39.21 -14.71
CA TYR A 617 25.22 39.38 -16.16
C TYR A 617 25.81 40.74 -16.56
N TYR A 618 26.52 40.83 -17.69
CA TYR A 618 27.13 42.07 -18.15
C TYR A 618 26.79 42.43 -19.60
N ILE A 619 26.78 43.74 -19.85
CA ILE A 619 26.75 44.38 -21.18
C ILE A 619 28.03 45.18 -21.31
N ALA A 620 28.91 44.84 -22.25
CA ALA A 620 30.22 45.47 -22.41
C ALA A 620 30.69 45.50 -23.87
N GLY A 621 31.92 45.94 -24.08
CA GLY A 621 32.50 45.98 -25.41
C GLY A 621 32.31 47.32 -26.09
N GLY A 622 31.93 47.28 -27.36
CA GLY A 622 31.82 48.42 -28.25
C GLY A 622 30.66 49.36 -27.93
N TYR A 623 30.36 50.21 -28.90
CA TYR A 623 29.17 51.04 -28.97
C TYR A 623 29.00 51.40 -30.47
N ASP A 624 27.85 51.76 -30.98
CA ASP A 624 26.58 52.07 -30.36
C ASP A 624 25.59 50.92 -30.61
N TYR A 625 25.11 50.23 -29.57
CA TYR A 625 24.25 49.04 -29.71
C TYR A 625 23.25 48.88 -28.56
N TRP A 626 22.19 48.10 -28.80
CA TRP A 626 21.10 47.82 -27.88
C TRP A 626 21.08 46.34 -27.49
N VAL A 627 20.66 46.07 -26.25
CA VAL A 627 20.43 44.72 -25.71
C VAL A 627 19.03 44.68 -25.15
N ASP A 628 18.29 43.65 -25.51
CA ASP A 628 16.93 43.44 -25.04
C ASP A 628 16.68 41.97 -24.74
N LEU A 629 15.62 41.70 -23.98
CA LEU A 629 15.14 40.37 -23.60
C LEU A 629 16.29 39.41 -23.25
N VAL A 630 16.87 39.64 -22.07
CA VAL A 630 17.97 38.84 -21.53
C VAL A 630 17.38 37.71 -20.70
N ARG A 631 17.87 36.49 -20.92
CA ARG A 631 17.51 35.35 -20.07
C ARG A 631 18.66 34.37 -19.87
N ILE A 632 18.65 33.70 -18.71
CA ILE A 632 19.54 32.58 -18.42
C ILE A 632 18.69 31.36 -18.02
N ARG A 633 18.89 30.25 -18.73
CA ARG A 633 18.20 28.98 -18.50
C ARG A 633 19.16 27.83 -18.34
N LYS A 634 18.68 26.71 -17.83
CA LYS A 634 19.47 25.48 -17.72
C LYS A 634 19.71 24.84 -19.10
N TYR A 635 20.86 24.19 -19.24
CA TYR A 635 21.25 23.39 -20.39
C TYR A 635 21.09 21.90 -20.08
N ALA A 636 20.59 21.13 -21.05
CA ALA A 636 20.57 19.67 -21.00
C ALA A 636 20.99 19.10 -22.36
N ASN A 637 21.61 17.92 -22.35
CA ASN A 637 22.02 17.23 -23.58
C ASN A 637 21.72 15.71 -23.49
N PRO A 638 20.84 15.16 -24.33
CA PRO A 638 19.95 15.87 -25.26
C PRO A 638 18.92 16.74 -24.51
N GLU A 639 18.46 17.83 -25.14
CA GLU A 639 17.31 18.59 -24.61
C GLU A 639 16.03 17.73 -24.65
N PRO A 640 15.13 17.88 -23.66
CA PRO A 640 13.85 17.18 -23.68
C PRO A 640 12.99 17.68 -24.85
N ARG A 641 12.22 16.77 -25.46
CA ARG A 641 11.30 17.11 -26.56
C ARG A 641 9.92 17.43 -26.02
N VAL A 642 9.27 18.45 -26.55
CA VAL A 642 7.94 18.88 -26.10
C VAL A 642 6.92 18.66 -27.21
N SER A 643 5.78 18.07 -26.89
CA SER A 643 4.66 17.89 -27.82
C SER A 643 3.31 18.18 -27.16
N ALA A 644 2.42 18.84 -27.88
CA ALA A 644 1.05 19.10 -27.44
C ALA A 644 0.12 17.97 -27.91
N GLY A 645 -0.67 17.42 -27.00
CA GLY A 645 -1.67 16.41 -27.29
C GLY A 645 -3.00 16.97 -27.80
N ALA A 646 -4.00 16.09 -27.87
CA ALA A 646 -5.35 16.46 -28.28
C ALA A 646 -5.97 17.48 -27.30
N GLU A 647 -6.80 18.36 -27.83
CA GLU A 647 -7.60 19.26 -26.99
C GLU A 647 -8.63 18.46 -26.19
N GLU A 648 -8.76 18.80 -24.92
CA GLU A 648 -9.76 18.29 -24.01
C GLU A 648 -10.71 19.44 -23.63
N THR A 649 -12.00 19.16 -23.61
CA THR A 649 -13.02 20.13 -23.17
C THR A 649 -13.29 19.95 -21.69
N ILE A 650 -13.62 21.04 -21.00
CA ILE A 650 -14.02 20.96 -19.60
C ILE A 650 -15.16 19.94 -19.50
N PRO A 651 -15.04 18.94 -18.62
CA PRO A 651 -16.08 17.96 -18.43
C PRO A 651 -17.37 18.71 -18.12
N THR A 652 -18.35 18.63 -19.02
CA THR A 652 -19.66 19.22 -18.74
C THR A 652 -20.15 18.53 -17.48
N SER A 653 -20.28 19.31 -16.40
CA SER A 653 -20.97 18.86 -15.19
C SER A 653 -22.42 18.66 -15.58
N SER A 654 -22.71 17.50 -16.16
CA SER A 654 -24.06 17.00 -16.20
C SER A 654 -24.43 16.82 -14.73
N THR A 655 -25.41 17.56 -14.25
CA THR A 655 -26.22 17.19 -13.08
C THR A 655 -26.99 15.91 -13.41
N THR A 656 -26.25 14.85 -13.71
CA THR A 656 -26.76 13.50 -13.83
C THR A 656 -26.25 12.81 -12.60
N TYR A 657 -27.18 12.43 -11.72
CA TYR A 657 -26.94 11.60 -10.56
C TYR A 657 -25.85 10.55 -10.82
N SER A 658 -24.66 10.76 -10.27
CA SER A 658 -23.68 9.67 -10.27
C SER A 658 -24.15 8.64 -9.26
N ASN A 659 -23.83 7.38 -9.53
CA ASN A 659 -23.88 6.38 -8.47
C ASN A 659 -22.96 6.88 -7.35
N ALA A 660 -23.44 6.79 -6.11
CA ALA A 660 -22.69 7.23 -4.96
C ALA A 660 -22.83 6.21 -3.85
N ARG A 661 -21.83 6.13 -2.98
CA ARG A 661 -21.74 5.16 -1.90
C ARG A 661 -21.36 5.88 -0.61
N ALA A 662 -22.14 5.67 0.43
CA ALA A 662 -21.85 6.15 1.78
C ALA A 662 -21.32 4.96 2.59
N TYR A 663 -20.08 5.06 3.05
CA TYR A 663 -19.44 4.08 3.90
C TYR A 663 -19.47 4.53 5.35
N ASP A 664 -19.68 3.59 6.26
CA ASP A 664 -19.41 3.69 7.70
C ASP A 664 -18.25 2.74 8.01
N LEU A 665 -17.12 3.34 8.41
CA LEU A 665 -15.85 2.65 8.67
C LEU A 665 -15.61 2.38 10.15
N GLN A 666 -16.49 2.85 11.06
CA GLN A 666 -16.26 2.73 12.48
C GLN A 666 -16.06 1.26 12.95
N PRO A 667 -16.80 0.25 12.43
CA PRO A 667 -16.57 -1.13 12.83
C PRO A 667 -15.15 -1.66 12.52
N PHE A 668 -14.53 -1.18 11.44
CA PHE A 668 -13.15 -1.50 11.10
C PHE A 668 -12.17 -0.72 11.99
N ILE A 669 -12.41 0.57 12.20
CA ILE A 669 -11.60 1.43 13.07
C ILE A 669 -11.54 0.84 14.49
N ASP A 670 -12.67 0.40 15.04
CA ASP A 670 -12.74 -0.24 16.34
C ASP A 670 -11.84 -1.48 16.40
N CYS A 671 -11.90 -2.33 15.37
CA CYS A 671 -11.06 -3.53 15.31
C CYS A 671 -9.56 -3.22 15.23
N ILE A 672 -9.13 -2.19 14.48
CA ILE A 672 -7.71 -1.84 14.39
C ILE A 672 -7.20 -1.12 15.66
N GLN A 673 -7.99 -0.25 16.30
CA GLN A 673 -7.62 0.40 17.56
C GLN A 673 -7.45 -0.62 18.69
N ASP A 674 -8.31 -1.63 18.70
CA ASP A 674 -8.24 -2.74 19.65
C ASP A 674 -7.26 -3.84 19.24
N ASN A 675 -6.48 -3.62 18.17
CA ASN A 675 -5.43 -4.52 17.74
C ASN A 675 -5.96 -5.93 17.42
N ARG A 676 -7.19 -6.01 16.88
CA ARG A 676 -7.92 -7.24 16.56
C ARG A 676 -7.46 -7.88 15.26
N TYR A 677 -7.82 -9.15 15.10
CA TYR A 677 -7.42 -10.02 14.01
C TYR A 677 -8.60 -10.39 13.11
N PHE A 678 -8.30 -10.54 11.82
CA PHE A 678 -9.19 -10.98 10.77
C PHE A 678 -8.70 -12.31 10.22
N GLY A 679 -9.65 -13.19 9.89
CA GLY A 679 -9.42 -14.41 9.15
C GLY A 679 -9.65 -14.17 7.67
N ILE A 680 -8.59 -14.27 6.86
CA ILE A 680 -8.62 -14.07 5.41
C ILE A 680 -7.92 -15.23 4.69
N TYR A 681 -8.24 -15.50 3.43
CA TYR A 681 -7.67 -16.64 2.71
C TYR A 681 -6.17 -16.47 2.42
N GLY A 682 -5.73 -15.28 2.01
CA GLY A 682 -4.34 -15.02 1.61
C GLY A 682 -3.35 -14.75 2.74
N GLY A 683 -3.80 -14.71 3.99
CA GLY A 683 -2.96 -14.38 5.15
C GLY A 683 -2.15 -15.55 5.69
N TRP A 684 -1.07 -15.28 6.43
CA TRP A 684 -0.34 -16.33 7.16
C TRP A 684 -1.22 -16.95 8.26
N SER A 685 -1.38 -18.27 8.21
CA SER A 685 -2.03 -19.03 9.28
C SER A 685 -1.24 -19.01 10.58
N PHE A 686 -1.87 -19.43 11.66
CA PHE A 686 -1.18 -19.57 12.95
C PHE A 686 0.03 -20.52 12.89
N PHE A 687 0.01 -21.54 12.01
CA PHE A 687 1.14 -22.46 11.86
C PHE A 687 2.31 -21.75 11.15
N GLU A 688 2.02 -21.01 10.10
CA GLU A 688 3.04 -20.21 9.39
C GLU A 688 3.64 -19.12 10.29
N ARG A 689 2.87 -18.57 11.24
CA ARG A 689 3.38 -17.65 12.27
C ARG A 689 4.36 -18.31 13.25
N LEU A 690 4.19 -19.60 13.54
CA LEU A 690 5.14 -20.40 14.33
C LEU A 690 6.38 -20.81 13.51
N GLU A 691 6.26 -20.84 12.18
CA GLU A 691 7.36 -21.13 11.24
C GLU A 691 8.11 -19.88 10.77
N GLY A 692 7.51 -18.69 10.92
CA GLY A 692 8.05 -17.45 10.37
C GLY A 692 8.13 -17.47 8.84
N SER A 693 7.32 -18.29 8.17
CA SER A 693 7.34 -18.52 6.73
C SER A 693 6.00 -19.04 6.22
N SER A 694 5.67 -18.73 4.96
CA SER A 694 4.50 -19.25 4.24
C SER A 694 4.80 -20.43 3.31
N THR A 695 5.97 -21.07 3.44
CA THR A 695 6.38 -22.20 2.57
C THR A 695 5.33 -23.34 2.54
N ASN A 696 4.65 -23.58 3.65
CA ASN A 696 3.69 -24.68 3.81
C ASN A 696 2.22 -24.25 3.61
N HIS A 697 1.96 -23.02 3.13
CA HIS A 697 0.61 -22.45 3.07
C HIS A 697 -0.40 -23.38 2.37
N ASP A 698 -0.12 -23.76 1.12
CA ASP A 698 -1.04 -24.58 0.31
C ASP A 698 -1.30 -25.96 0.92
N ALA A 699 -0.27 -26.53 1.58
CA ALA A 699 -0.39 -27.81 2.27
C ALA A 699 -1.33 -27.69 3.49
N TYR A 700 -1.22 -26.59 4.24
CA TYR A 700 -2.10 -26.32 5.37
C TYR A 700 -3.52 -25.98 4.95
N VAL A 701 -3.72 -25.23 3.85
CA VAL A 701 -5.05 -24.98 3.27
C VAL A 701 -5.70 -26.30 2.85
N THR A 702 -4.97 -27.15 2.12
CA THR A 702 -5.47 -28.46 1.66
C THR A 702 -5.85 -29.36 2.83
N LEU A 703 -5.02 -29.37 3.88
CA LEU A 703 -5.30 -30.15 5.08
C LEU A 703 -6.53 -29.60 5.83
N ALA A 704 -6.64 -28.28 5.98
CA ALA A 704 -7.77 -27.63 6.64
C ALA A 704 -9.09 -27.91 5.89
N HIS A 705 -9.11 -27.82 4.56
CA HIS A 705 -10.31 -28.15 3.77
C HIS A 705 -10.78 -29.57 4.02
N ARG A 706 -9.86 -30.55 4.00
CA ARG A 706 -10.17 -31.95 4.33
C ARG A 706 -10.78 -32.07 5.73
N MET A 707 -10.19 -31.40 6.72
CA MET A 707 -10.71 -31.44 8.09
C MET A 707 -12.08 -30.78 8.22
N GLN A 708 -12.33 -29.69 7.50
CA GLN A 708 -13.63 -29.04 7.50
C GLN A 708 -14.72 -29.90 6.83
N ASP A 709 -14.37 -30.65 5.77
CA ASP A 709 -15.25 -31.64 5.15
C ASP A 709 -15.56 -32.79 6.10
N GLU A 710 -14.53 -33.40 6.70
CA GLU A 710 -14.69 -34.52 7.63
C GLU A 710 -15.54 -34.15 8.86
N LEU A 711 -15.44 -32.91 9.32
CA LEU A 711 -16.18 -32.42 10.49
C LEU A 711 -17.53 -31.75 10.14
N GLY A 712 -17.82 -31.52 8.86
CA GLY A 712 -19.03 -30.83 8.44
C GLY A 712 -19.15 -29.39 8.96
N VAL A 713 -18.03 -28.67 9.07
CA VAL A 713 -17.97 -27.32 9.66
C VAL A 713 -17.82 -26.21 8.61
N LYS A 714 -18.15 -26.47 7.35
CA LYS A 714 -18.12 -25.48 6.26
C LYS A 714 -19.22 -24.43 6.41
N TYR A 715 -19.03 -23.28 5.76
CA TYR A 715 -20.03 -22.23 5.66
C TYR A 715 -20.75 -22.32 4.30
N GLY A 716 -21.88 -23.01 4.26
CA GLY A 716 -22.52 -23.39 3.00
C GLY A 716 -21.56 -24.25 2.17
N ASP A 717 -21.28 -23.81 0.94
CA ASP A 717 -20.36 -24.49 0.02
C ASP A 717 -18.90 -23.98 0.09
N LYS A 718 -18.59 -23.08 1.05
CA LYS A 718 -17.27 -22.46 1.20
C LYS A 718 -16.56 -22.92 2.46
N TYR A 719 -15.23 -23.00 2.40
CA TYR A 719 -14.37 -23.30 3.55
C TYR A 719 -14.06 -22.04 4.35
N TYR A 720 -13.93 -22.15 5.67
CA TYR A 720 -13.37 -21.08 6.49
C TYR A 720 -11.88 -20.88 6.13
N PRO A 721 -11.40 -19.62 6.05
CA PRO A 721 -9.99 -19.35 5.83
C PRO A 721 -9.15 -19.80 7.03
N ILE A 722 -7.87 -20.05 6.79
CA ILE A 722 -6.88 -20.35 7.85
C ILE A 722 -5.93 -19.19 8.11
N GLY A 723 -5.83 -18.24 7.18
CA GLY A 723 -4.96 -17.10 7.28
C GLY A 723 -5.42 -16.16 8.39
N LEU A 724 -4.47 -15.53 9.05
CA LEU A 724 -4.69 -14.63 10.16
C LEU A 724 -3.97 -13.32 9.84
N VAL A 725 -4.64 -12.18 9.99
CA VAL A 725 -4.08 -10.84 9.75
C VAL A 725 -4.43 -9.91 10.89
N SER A 726 -3.47 -9.08 11.30
CA SER A 726 -3.69 -7.89 12.10
C SER A 726 -2.86 -6.73 11.57
N PHE A 727 -3.03 -5.54 12.15
CA PHE A 727 -2.39 -4.32 11.66
C PHE A 727 -1.43 -3.72 12.68
N MET A 728 -0.33 -3.17 12.16
CA MET A 728 0.71 -2.46 12.88
C MET A 728 0.65 -0.97 12.55
N ILE A 729 0.30 -0.17 13.56
CA ILE A 729 0.09 1.27 13.42
C ILE A 729 0.87 1.98 14.53
N PRO A 730 2.15 2.33 14.32
CA PRO A 730 2.98 2.98 15.34
C PRO A 730 2.53 4.43 15.53
N HIS A 731 1.42 4.60 16.25
CA HIS A 731 0.80 5.88 16.54
C HIS A 731 0.25 5.86 17.96
N ALA A 732 0.42 6.95 18.71
CA ALA A 732 0.09 7.01 20.14
C ALA A 732 -1.36 6.54 20.46
N ASN A 733 -2.32 6.85 19.59
CA ASN A 733 -3.73 6.49 19.79
C ASN A 733 -4.12 5.08 19.32
N TYR A 734 -3.32 4.44 18.46
CA TYR A 734 -3.65 3.12 17.89
C TYR A 734 -2.80 2.00 18.49
N ASP A 735 -1.50 2.26 18.68
CA ASP A 735 -0.57 1.33 19.30
C ASP A 735 0.59 2.09 19.96
N GLU A 736 0.33 2.55 21.19
CA GLU A 736 1.31 3.28 22.00
C GLU A 736 2.60 2.45 22.23
N LYS A 737 2.49 1.14 22.40
CA LYS A 737 3.64 0.27 22.66
C LYS A 737 4.55 0.20 21.44
N LEU A 738 3.97 0.01 20.26
CA LEU A 738 4.74 -0.01 19.01
C LEU A 738 5.31 1.38 18.70
N PHE A 739 4.54 2.45 18.93
CA PHE A 739 4.99 3.83 18.78
C PHE A 739 6.23 4.13 19.64
N ASN A 740 6.18 3.77 20.93
CA ASN A 740 7.31 3.95 21.84
C ASN A 740 8.53 3.10 21.44
N LEU A 741 8.31 1.87 20.94
CA LEU A 741 9.39 1.04 20.42
C LEU A 741 10.07 1.70 19.21
N PHE A 742 9.29 2.21 18.25
CA PHE A 742 9.82 2.89 17.06
C PHE A 742 10.63 4.13 17.46
N ASN A 743 10.11 4.96 18.36
CA ASN A 743 10.82 6.13 18.88
C ASN A 743 12.14 5.74 19.57
N THR A 744 12.12 4.68 20.38
CA THR A 744 13.32 4.19 21.09
C THR A 744 14.40 3.69 20.13
N LEU A 745 14.00 3.10 19.00
CA LEU A 745 14.92 2.57 18.00
C LEU A 745 15.29 3.58 16.91
N GLY A 746 14.70 4.79 16.92
CA GLY A 746 14.89 5.79 15.88
C GLY A 746 14.35 5.36 14.52
N ILE A 747 13.34 4.48 14.50
CA ILE A 747 12.70 3.99 13.27
C ILE A 747 11.54 4.91 12.92
N SER A 748 11.51 5.39 11.69
CA SER A 748 10.36 6.11 11.12
C SER A 748 9.60 5.20 10.17
N VAL A 749 8.27 5.31 10.13
CA VAL A 749 7.48 4.57 9.14
C VAL A 749 7.69 5.18 7.77
N GLU A 750 8.05 4.34 6.82
CA GLU A 750 8.13 4.68 5.42
C GLU A 750 6.72 4.75 4.80
N GLU A 751 6.46 5.85 4.10
CA GLU A 751 5.23 6.08 3.34
C GLU A 751 4.95 4.92 2.37
N GLY A 752 3.73 4.39 2.41
CA GLY A 752 3.29 3.33 1.51
C GLY A 752 3.81 1.93 1.83
N GLN A 753 4.41 1.68 3.00
CA GLN A 753 4.65 0.30 3.48
C GLN A 753 3.37 -0.25 4.13
N SER A 754 2.86 -1.39 3.62
CA SER A 754 1.66 -2.05 4.17
C SER A 754 1.78 -2.28 5.69
N SER A 755 0.70 -1.93 6.39
CA SER A 755 0.52 -2.09 7.83
C SER A 755 0.13 -3.51 8.24
N VAL A 756 -0.05 -4.44 7.30
CA VAL A 756 -0.30 -5.87 7.61
C VAL A 756 0.88 -6.42 8.42
N ASP A 757 0.58 -7.08 9.54
CA ASP A 757 1.56 -7.42 10.56
C ASP A 757 2.79 -8.18 10.05
N TYR A 758 2.63 -9.29 9.32
CA TYR A 758 3.79 -10.06 8.84
C TYR A 758 4.59 -9.32 7.77
N TYR A 759 3.96 -8.53 6.89
CA TYR A 759 4.70 -7.66 5.94
C TYR A 759 5.49 -6.58 6.67
N PHE A 760 4.83 -5.89 7.60
CA PHE A 760 5.41 -4.82 8.39
C PHE A 760 6.59 -5.31 9.25
N LEU A 761 6.41 -6.42 9.98
CA LEU A 761 7.47 -6.99 10.80
C LEU A 761 8.67 -7.45 9.95
N ASN A 762 8.40 -8.06 8.79
CA ASN A 762 9.48 -8.54 7.92
C ASN A 762 10.31 -7.38 7.39
N TYR A 763 9.67 -6.29 6.98
CA TYR A 763 10.34 -5.08 6.51
C TYR A 763 11.23 -4.45 7.60
N TYR A 764 10.64 -4.07 8.74
CA TYR A 764 11.36 -3.29 9.76
C TYR A 764 12.29 -4.09 10.67
N PHE A 765 12.05 -5.39 10.86
CA PHE A 765 12.81 -6.20 11.84
C PHE A 765 13.59 -7.37 11.23
N LYS A 766 13.36 -7.72 9.97
CA LYS A 766 14.08 -8.82 9.28
C LYS A 766 14.74 -8.43 7.97
N GLY A 767 14.60 -7.19 7.50
CA GLY A 767 15.19 -6.72 6.25
C GLY A 767 14.54 -7.33 5.00
N GLY A 768 13.26 -7.72 5.10
CA GLY A 768 12.47 -8.15 3.96
C GLY A 768 12.16 -7.01 2.99
N SER A 769 11.64 -7.35 1.81
CA SER A 769 11.24 -6.35 0.81
C SER A 769 10.01 -5.56 1.25
N LYS A 770 9.94 -4.30 0.85
CA LYS A 770 8.77 -3.44 1.02
C LYS A 770 7.56 -4.05 0.28
N VAL A 771 6.40 -4.00 0.92
CA VAL A 771 5.10 -4.30 0.29
C VAL A 771 4.33 -3.00 0.17
N SER A 772 4.04 -2.59 -1.07
CA SER A 772 3.34 -1.35 -1.35
C SER A 772 1.91 -1.39 -0.83
N GLY A 773 1.54 -0.39 -0.06
CA GLY A 773 0.18 -0.15 0.41
C GLY A 773 -0.23 1.30 0.18
N PHE A 774 -1.54 1.53 0.17
CA PHE A 774 -2.16 2.83 -0.03
C PHE A 774 -2.77 3.33 1.26
N ARG A 775 -2.88 4.66 1.41
CA ARG A 775 -3.62 5.25 2.53
C ARG A 775 -5.10 4.89 2.43
N VAL A 776 -5.77 4.83 3.56
CA VAL A 776 -7.20 4.48 3.65
C VAL A 776 -7.99 5.70 4.07
N TRP A 777 -8.89 6.16 3.18
CA TRP A 777 -9.77 7.29 3.45
C TRP A 777 -10.60 7.06 4.71
N GLY A 778 -10.77 8.11 5.51
CA GLY A 778 -11.45 8.03 6.82
C GLY A 778 -10.57 7.52 7.97
N ILE A 779 -9.40 6.90 7.69
CA ILE A 779 -8.47 6.41 8.73
C ILE A 779 -7.20 7.26 8.73
N SER A 780 -6.47 7.30 7.62
CA SER A 780 -5.20 8.05 7.49
C SER A 780 -5.34 9.38 6.76
N GLN A 781 -6.56 9.89 6.58
CA GLN A 781 -6.86 11.12 5.84
C GLN A 781 -8.13 11.88 6.32
N GLY A 782 -8.68 11.55 7.49
CA GLY A 782 -9.94 12.13 7.98
C GLY A 782 -9.82 13.38 8.86
N VAL A 783 -10.96 13.97 9.21
CA VAL A 783 -11.08 15.08 10.16
C VAL A 783 -11.49 14.60 11.55
N THR A 784 -10.74 15.00 12.56
CA THR A 784 -11.25 15.09 13.94
C THR A 784 -11.20 16.54 14.40
N SER A 785 -12.02 16.89 15.38
CA SER A 785 -11.96 18.17 16.08
C SER A 785 -10.65 18.39 16.88
N SER A 786 -9.68 17.46 16.84
CA SER A 786 -8.51 17.44 17.73
C SER A 786 -7.20 16.94 17.11
N GLY A 787 -7.09 16.75 15.79
CA GLY A 787 -5.84 16.30 15.17
C GLY A 787 -6.01 15.86 13.72
N ASP A 788 -5.05 16.27 12.89
CA ASP A 788 -4.89 15.89 11.49
C ASP A 788 -4.60 14.37 11.37
N LEU A 789 -5.51 13.59 10.80
CA LEU A 789 -5.32 12.16 10.62
C LEU A 789 -4.41 11.81 9.42
N SER A 790 -3.98 12.81 8.63
CA SER A 790 -2.95 12.63 7.59
C SER A 790 -1.63 12.12 8.17
N THR A 791 -1.40 12.30 9.48
CA THR A 791 -0.19 11.82 10.16
C THR A 791 -0.27 10.35 10.58
N ILE A 792 -1.42 9.68 10.48
CA ILE A 792 -1.54 8.26 10.83
C ILE A 792 -0.89 7.43 9.72
N PRO A 793 0.17 6.66 10.01
CA PRO A 793 0.86 5.88 9.00
C PRO A 793 0.18 4.52 8.80
N PHE A 794 -1.10 4.54 8.40
CA PHE A 794 -1.87 3.35 8.09
C PHE A 794 -1.99 3.16 6.58
N PHE A 795 -1.44 2.05 6.09
CA PHE A 795 -1.39 1.69 4.68
C PHE A 795 -1.87 0.26 4.50
N LEU A 796 -2.65 0.02 3.45
CA LEU A 796 -3.18 -1.30 3.14
C LEU A 796 -2.81 -1.67 1.70
N ASP A 797 -2.25 -2.85 1.51
CA ASP A 797 -2.07 -3.43 0.17
C ASP A 797 -3.43 -3.79 -0.44
N GLU A 798 -3.47 -3.86 -1.77
CA GLU A 798 -4.70 -4.06 -2.53
C GLU A 798 -5.38 -5.39 -2.20
N ASP A 799 -4.61 -6.49 -2.15
CA ASP A 799 -5.15 -7.83 -1.87
C ASP A 799 -5.82 -7.90 -0.48
N THR A 800 -5.18 -7.35 0.54
CA THR A 800 -5.75 -7.32 1.90
C THR A 800 -6.96 -6.37 1.97
N ALA A 801 -6.92 -5.24 1.26
CA ALA A 801 -8.06 -4.33 1.18
C ALA A 801 -9.27 -5.00 0.51
N GLU A 802 -9.06 -5.74 -0.57
CA GLU A 802 -10.12 -6.51 -1.23
C GLU A 802 -10.69 -7.59 -0.32
N ALA A 803 -9.85 -8.28 0.45
CA ALA A 803 -10.30 -9.29 1.40
C ALA A 803 -11.18 -8.69 2.52
N ILE A 804 -10.85 -7.49 3.01
CA ILE A 804 -11.55 -6.88 4.14
C ILE A 804 -12.76 -6.06 3.71
N PHE A 805 -12.60 -5.19 2.70
CA PHE A 805 -13.64 -4.25 2.24
C PHE A 805 -14.43 -4.79 1.05
N GLY A 806 -13.93 -5.83 0.39
CA GLY A 806 -14.37 -6.25 -0.94
C GLY A 806 -13.80 -5.36 -2.03
N LYS A 807 -13.82 -5.87 -3.26
CA LYS A 807 -13.31 -5.18 -4.44
C LYS A 807 -13.77 -3.71 -4.56
N GLN A 808 -15.09 -3.47 -4.55
CA GLN A 808 -15.60 -2.10 -4.65
C GLN A 808 -15.17 -1.23 -3.45
N GLY A 809 -15.15 -1.79 -2.23
CA GLY A 809 -14.71 -1.05 -1.05
C GLY A 809 -13.21 -0.71 -1.11
N ALA A 810 -12.37 -1.61 -1.65
CA ALA A 810 -10.95 -1.35 -1.85
C ALA A 810 -10.72 -0.27 -2.92
N GLU A 811 -11.45 -0.32 -4.03
CA GLU A 811 -11.40 0.72 -5.07
C GLU A 811 -11.79 2.10 -4.53
N ASP A 812 -12.80 2.15 -3.67
CA ASP A 812 -13.37 3.39 -3.13
C ASP A 812 -12.57 3.99 -1.97
N LEU A 813 -12.00 3.14 -1.11
CA LEU A 813 -11.41 3.57 0.17
C LEU A 813 -9.89 3.70 0.13
N LEU A 814 -9.21 3.13 -0.87
CA LEU A 814 -7.77 3.30 -1.04
C LEU A 814 -7.46 4.60 -1.80
N GLN A 815 -6.50 5.38 -1.29
CA GLN A 815 -5.95 6.54 -1.97
C GLN A 815 -4.85 6.10 -2.94
N ARG A 816 -5.23 5.87 -4.20
CA ARG A 816 -4.34 5.46 -5.29
C ARG A 816 -3.64 6.62 -5.98
#